data_AF-A0A4W6DXU5-F1
#
_entry.id   AF-A0A4W6DXU5-F1
#
_cell.length_a   1.000
_cell.length_b   1.000
_cell.length_c   1.000
_cell.angle_alpha   90.00
_cell.angle_beta   90.00
_cell.angle_gamma   90.00
#
_symmetry.space_group_name_H-M   'P 1'
#
loop_
_entity.id
_entity.type
_entity.pdbx_description
1 polymer ?
#
loop_
_entity_poly.entity_id
_entity_poly.type
_entity_poly.pdbx_seq_one_letter_code
_entity_poly.pdbx_strand_id
1 'polypeptide(L)'
;ERQTGLTHRDNLSQSPLHLRQFRITTLNILEKYGCNLTNPNRPKYWRTVKHNNPVFRATVDAIQGGRAVLCLYGYSNQQPDGLSFPDDVTDPDVGRVAAVTLEVMSLRMELEMLIKVCVCVSFVQCIVTSVSENCTVCGIFRISAHCLTCLQGLCSECDRLYHSYPERTNHRRTAVTLSSSSTSSSSSSSSKNRSSHSSSTWCCLHCSKVNSIQDVLCEDCERPRLESISSKADESQPATITEWQCKSCTMVNAASSILCEVCERPRLATRPPVTPSHPPITPPRPPAPVLGMPGDPDSQWVCQFCTYLNYSPATVCEMCDLARPEPAPLPVKLRPPSPVRRVPALPIKPKEPAPEDLDSWRQRLMKEEGLKLIQLIRDGEKKGVSPEEVYTSMRVAGDSSILPCKWLKTELPLVVQLSRAEAKQAWLTAGGDTERAARQALRDRLAKVKELCALGFSDEARCHDVLRQSGGEVRGALALLQRPLLEPFHNRIWSDKPEPPVDIHHPDKQRICRRLLAVYDLPSWGRCELALSLLLEHSAPYSLEDVVQAVRESHDREFIKRVLAKECPICLSVFPHSKMQSLTSCQCSVCCGCFQQHFTIAVRDKHIRDMVCPVCWEPNINDPEHLNSYFSTLDIQLRECLEPEVYELFHKKLTEQALIKDPKFLWCCHCSYGFIYDGDQLKVSCFQCRNSFCAQCKKPWESQHAGLSCEQYQSWKRENDPEYQRQGLAGYLRDNGITCPNCRFQYALSKGGCMHFCCSQCRYQFCSGCNNPFHTTCAVDECSVSGLHAHHPRDCLFYLRDWEPSRLQALLQVHTYTHTQSLCGVIEQKDEGGQQPDSACGAQTQPGHAGLCEKHYREYLVSLINSHSIDPAPLYSSNELLLACRRYKVDDTRRDGEDGFTYYSRLLEKLMDEVPLGDKVPRKK
;
A
#
# COMPACT_ATOMS: atom_id res chain seq x y z
N GLU A 1 -1.36 -19.17 -21.30
CA GLU A 1 -0.40 -20.15 -21.89
C GLU A 1 -1.02 -21.50 -22.35
N ARG A 2 -2.30 -21.83 -22.05
CA ARG A 2 -2.89 -23.13 -22.43
C ARG A 2 -3.52 -23.24 -23.83
N GLN A 3 -3.56 -22.20 -24.67
CA GLN A 3 -4.22 -22.30 -26.00
C GLN A 3 -3.51 -21.68 -27.20
N THR A 4 -2.40 -20.97 -27.04
CA THR A 4 -1.68 -20.40 -28.19
C THR A 4 -0.19 -20.68 -28.04
N GLY A 5 0.31 -21.62 -28.84
CA GLY A 5 1.74 -21.91 -28.96
C GLY A 5 2.46 -20.69 -29.51
N LEU A 6 3.24 -20.02 -28.65
CA LEU A 6 4.09 -18.90 -29.00
C LEU A 6 5.55 -19.35 -28.96
N THR A 7 6.09 -19.73 -30.12
CA THR A 7 7.52 -20.00 -30.32
C THR A 7 8.10 -18.89 -31.18
N HIS A 8 9.05 -18.11 -30.64
CA HIS A 8 9.75 -17.07 -31.38
C HIS A 8 10.85 -17.67 -32.27
N ARG A 9 11.05 -17.02 -33.42
CA ARG A 9 12.02 -17.30 -34.48
C ARG A 9 13.30 -16.51 -34.22
N ASP A 10 14.44 -17.20 -34.08
CA ASP A 10 15.81 -16.70 -34.20
C ASP A 10 16.19 -15.40 -33.46
N ASN A 11 16.77 -15.55 -32.26
CA ASN A 11 17.97 -14.83 -31.80
C ASN A 11 18.43 -15.37 -30.43
N LEU A 12 19.54 -16.11 -30.45
CA LEU A 12 20.25 -16.64 -29.28
C LEU A 12 21.01 -15.51 -28.57
N SER A 13 20.67 -15.22 -27.30
CA SER A 13 21.56 -14.71 -26.21
C SER A 13 20.88 -13.89 -25.09
N GLN A 14 19.59 -14.11 -24.76
CA GLN A 14 18.96 -13.43 -23.61
C GLN A 14 18.50 -14.40 -22.52
N SER A 15 18.70 -14.01 -21.26
CA SER A 15 18.35 -14.82 -20.09
C SER A 15 16.82 -15.06 -20.00
N PRO A 16 16.35 -16.21 -19.46
CA PRO A 16 14.92 -16.49 -19.31
C PRO A 16 14.17 -15.45 -18.48
N LEU A 17 14.86 -14.75 -17.57
CA LEU A 17 14.32 -13.66 -16.77
C LEU A 17 14.10 -12.39 -17.59
N HIS A 18 15.03 -12.02 -18.48
CA HIS A 18 14.82 -10.90 -19.42
C HIS A 18 13.63 -11.15 -20.35
N LEU A 19 13.45 -12.39 -20.82
CA LEU A 19 12.31 -12.73 -21.69
C LEU A 19 10.96 -12.61 -20.97
N ARG A 20 10.91 -12.96 -19.68
CA ARG A 20 9.69 -12.81 -18.85
C ARG A 20 9.42 -11.36 -18.46
N GLN A 21 10.47 -10.60 -18.15
CA GLN A 21 10.36 -9.16 -17.87
C GLN A 21 9.88 -8.40 -19.12
N PHE A 22 10.38 -8.77 -20.30
CA PHE A 22 9.93 -8.25 -21.58
C PHE A 22 8.45 -8.53 -21.85
N ARG A 23 7.98 -9.75 -21.53
CA ARG A 23 6.55 -10.12 -21.61
C ARG A 23 5.66 -9.28 -20.69
N ILE A 24 6.11 -8.97 -19.47
CA ILE A 24 5.40 -8.07 -18.55
C ILE A 24 5.29 -6.66 -19.12
N THR A 25 6.37 -6.13 -19.72
CA THR A 25 6.36 -4.82 -20.38
C THR A 25 5.32 -4.77 -21.50
N THR A 26 5.21 -5.82 -22.30
CA THR A 26 4.18 -5.91 -23.36
C THR A 26 2.76 -5.99 -22.80
N LEU A 27 2.53 -6.79 -21.74
CA LEU A 27 1.21 -6.87 -21.10
C LEU A 27 0.80 -5.55 -20.43
N ASN A 28 1.74 -4.82 -19.83
CA ASN A 28 1.50 -3.47 -19.31
C ASN A 28 1.06 -2.48 -20.39
N ILE A 29 1.61 -2.58 -21.60
CA ILE A 29 1.21 -1.74 -22.73
C ILE A 29 -0.20 -2.12 -23.21
N LEU A 30 -0.49 -3.43 -23.32
CA LEU A 30 -1.83 -3.93 -23.69
C LEU A 30 -2.90 -3.60 -22.64
N GLU A 31 -2.56 -3.62 -21.36
CA GLU A 31 -3.41 -3.16 -20.25
C GLU A 31 -3.73 -1.68 -20.41
N LYS A 32 -2.72 -0.83 -20.69
CA LYS A 32 -2.94 0.61 -20.94
C LYS A 32 -3.87 0.87 -22.13
N TYR A 33 -3.76 0.10 -23.21
CA TYR A 33 -4.70 0.20 -24.34
C TYR A 33 -6.14 -0.13 -23.90
N GLY A 34 -6.33 -1.21 -23.14
CA GLY A 34 -7.63 -1.58 -22.58
C GLY A 34 -8.22 -0.52 -21.64
N CYS A 35 -7.44 -0.06 -20.66
CA CYS A 35 -7.86 0.96 -19.70
C CYS A 35 -8.20 2.30 -20.36
N ASN A 36 -7.45 2.70 -21.39
CA ASN A 36 -7.74 3.92 -22.16
C ASN A 36 -9.07 3.82 -22.92
N LEU A 37 -9.44 2.63 -23.39
CA LEU A 37 -10.70 2.38 -24.08
C LEU A 37 -11.89 2.32 -23.10
N THR A 38 -11.69 1.92 -21.84
CA THR A 38 -12.73 1.96 -20.80
C THR A 38 -12.90 3.32 -20.13
N ASN A 39 -11.94 4.24 -20.29
CA ASN A 39 -11.98 5.56 -19.67
C ASN A 39 -13.03 6.46 -20.36
N PRO A 40 -13.92 7.15 -19.62
CA PRO A 40 -14.86 8.11 -20.21
C PRO A 40 -14.19 9.28 -20.95
N ASN A 41 -12.96 9.65 -20.57
CA ASN A 41 -12.16 10.70 -21.21
C ASN A 41 -11.08 10.10 -22.14
N ARG A 42 -11.49 9.39 -23.19
CA ARG A 42 -10.59 8.67 -24.10
C ARG A 42 -9.61 9.63 -24.84
N PRO A 43 -8.35 9.23 -25.09
CA PRO A 43 -7.41 10.02 -25.89
C PRO A 43 -7.93 10.30 -27.30
N LYS A 44 -7.69 11.50 -27.87
CA LYS A 44 -8.23 11.92 -29.19
C LYS A 44 -7.96 10.96 -30.36
N TYR A 45 -6.91 10.14 -30.27
CA TYR A 45 -6.50 9.20 -31.33
C TYR A 45 -6.71 7.73 -30.94
N TRP A 46 -7.65 7.44 -30.03
CA TRP A 46 -7.91 6.09 -29.52
C TRP A 46 -8.30 5.09 -30.61
N ARG A 47 -8.84 5.55 -31.76
CA ARG A 47 -9.35 4.70 -32.84
C ARG A 47 -8.28 3.99 -33.67
N THR A 48 -7.01 4.37 -33.55
CA THR A 48 -5.95 3.85 -34.43
C THR A 48 -4.68 3.50 -33.66
N VAL A 49 -4.09 2.35 -33.96
CA VAL A 49 -2.79 1.90 -33.48
C VAL A 49 -1.86 1.77 -34.67
N LYS A 50 -0.77 2.56 -34.71
CA LYS A 50 0.19 2.56 -35.82
C LYS A 50 1.35 1.59 -35.58
N HIS A 51 1.66 0.75 -36.56
CA HIS A 51 2.75 -0.24 -36.47
C HIS A 51 4.14 0.38 -36.58
N ASN A 52 4.29 1.49 -37.30
CA ASN A 52 5.54 2.24 -37.38
C ASN A 52 5.99 2.89 -36.06
N ASN A 53 5.17 2.85 -35.00
CA ASN A 53 5.59 3.30 -33.69
C ASN A 53 6.74 2.40 -33.17
N PRO A 54 7.95 2.94 -32.89
CA PRO A 54 9.09 2.15 -32.47
C PRO A 54 8.84 1.36 -31.17
N VAL A 55 8.05 1.93 -30.24
CA VAL A 55 7.67 1.29 -28.98
C VAL A 55 6.76 0.10 -29.26
N PHE A 56 5.77 0.26 -30.14
CA PHE A 56 4.87 -0.82 -30.54
C PHE A 56 5.65 -1.98 -31.19
N ARG A 57 6.54 -1.64 -32.14
CA ARG A 57 7.38 -2.61 -32.86
C ARG A 57 8.33 -3.37 -31.95
N ALA A 58 8.91 -2.69 -30.96
CA ALA A 58 9.85 -3.28 -30.02
C ALA A 58 9.19 -4.06 -28.88
N THR A 59 7.86 -3.97 -28.67
CA THR A 59 7.18 -4.57 -27.51
C THR A 59 5.99 -5.46 -27.90
N VAL A 60 4.89 -4.86 -28.38
CA VAL A 60 3.65 -5.56 -28.72
C VAL A 60 3.80 -6.40 -29.98
N ASP A 61 4.52 -5.89 -30.98
CA ASP A 61 4.74 -6.59 -32.25
C ASP A 61 5.81 -7.68 -32.16
N ALA A 62 6.72 -7.54 -31.21
CA ALA A 62 7.78 -8.50 -30.94
C ALA A 62 7.25 -9.79 -30.27
N ILE A 63 6.01 -9.79 -29.77
CA ILE A 63 5.37 -10.96 -29.16
C ILE A 63 4.26 -11.48 -30.07
N GLN A 64 4.39 -12.74 -30.46
CA GLN A 64 3.36 -13.42 -31.23
C GLN A 64 2.03 -13.39 -30.45
N GLY A 65 0.93 -13.00 -31.12
CA GLY A 65 -0.38 -12.81 -30.48
C GLY A 65 -0.65 -11.40 -29.91
N GLY A 66 0.34 -10.51 -29.79
CA GLY A 66 0.13 -9.14 -29.28
C GLY A 66 -0.86 -8.32 -30.13
N ARG A 67 -0.80 -8.44 -31.46
CA ARG A 67 -1.77 -7.84 -32.37
C ARG A 67 -3.18 -8.44 -32.23
N ALA A 68 -3.28 -9.74 -31.93
CA ALA A 68 -4.56 -10.42 -31.78
C ALA A 68 -5.34 -9.91 -30.57
N VAL A 69 -4.65 -9.56 -29.47
CA VAL A 69 -5.28 -8.93 -28.29
C VAL A 69 -5.90 -7.57 -28.65
N LEU A 70 -5.26 -6.78 -29.51
CA LEU A 70 -5.84 -5.51 -29.99
C LEU A 70 -7.09 -5.75 -30.83
N CYS A 71 -7.12 -6.80 -31.65
CA CYS A 71 -8.35 -7.19 -32.36
C CYS A 71 -9.46 -7.61 -31.39
N LEU A 72 -9.13 -8.24 -30.26
CA LEU A 72 -10.11 -8.57 -29.20
C LEU A 72 -10.69 -7.34 -28.52
N TYR A 73 -9.91 -6.25 -28.40
CA TYR A 73 -10.39 -4.93 -27.95
C TYR A 73 -11.25 -4.19 -28.99
N GLY A 74 -11.28 -4.65 -30.25
CA GLY A 74 -12.11 -4.06 -31.32
C GLY A 74 -11.34 -3.38 -32.45
N TYR A 75 -10.00 -3.38 -32.43
CA TYR A 75 -9.18 -2.92 -33.56
C TYR A 75 -9.15 -3.97 -34.68
N SER A 76 -10.23 -4.08 -35.43
CA SER A 76 -10.44 -5.13 -36.44
C SER A 76 -10.15 -4.68 -37.89
N ASN A 77 -10.10 -3.38 -38.17
CA ASN A 77 -9.81 -2.88 -39.51
C ASN A 77 -8.30 -2.80 -39.74
N GLN A 78 -7.79 -3.48 -40.76
CA GLN A 78 -6.36 -3.55 -41.05
C GLN A 78 -5.94 -2.39 -41.95
N GLN A 79 -5.02 -1.57 -41.48
CA GLN A 79 -4.48 -0.41 -42.21
C GLN A 79 -3.06 -0.70 -42.73
N PRO A 80 -2.59 -0.03 -43.79
CA PRO A 80 -1.24 -0.23 -44.34
C PRO A 80 -0.11 -0.05 -43.32
N ASP A 81 -0.35 0.76 -42.29
CA ASP A 81 0.59 1.06 -41.21
C ASP A 81 -0.05 0.89 -39.81
N GLY A 82 -1.00 -0.03 -39.64
CA GLY A 82 -1.64 -0.17 -38.33
C GLY A 82 -2.90 -1.03 -38.26
N LEU A 83 -3.59 -0.90 -37.14
CA LEU A 83 -4.96 -1.38 -36.93
C LEU A 83 -5.83 -0.20 -36.52
N SER A 84 -7.09 -0.19 -36.95
CA SER A 84 -8.08 0.80 -36.51
C SER A 84 -9.39 0.14 -36.12
N PHE A 85 -10.20 0.87 -35.35
CA PHE A 85 -11.61 0.53 -35.22
C PHE A 85 -12.31 0.65 -36.59
N PRO A 86 -13.33 -0.16 -36.87
CA PRO A 86 -14.22 0.04 -38.01
C PRO A 86 -14.87 1.43 -38.00
N ASP A 87 -15.10 2.01 -39.17
CA ASP A 87 -15.61 3.38 -39.29
C ASP A 87 -17.06 3.51 -38.77
N ASP A 88 -17.80 2.41 -38.76
CA ASP A 88 -19.18 2.28 -38.27
C ASP A 88 -19.30 2.20 -36.73
N VAL A 89 -18.21 1.93 -36.01
CA VAL A 89 -18.23 1.78 -34.54
C VAL A 89 -17.93 3.12 -33.87
N THR A 90 -18.90 3.89 -33.40
CA THR A 90 -18.65 5.20 -32.77
C THR A 90 -17.94 5.11 -31.43
N ASP A 91 -18.27 4.09 -30.63
CA ASP A 91 -17.70 3.83 -29.30
C ASP A 91 -17.31 2.36 -29.15
N PRO A 92 -16.22 2.03 -28.43
CA PRO A 92 -15.83 0.66 -28.18
C PRO A 92 -16.82 0.00 -27.20
N ASP A 93 -17.01 -1.30 -27.34
CA ASP A 93 -17.75 -2.12 -26.39
C ASP A 93 -16.99 -2.21 -25.06
N VAL A 94 -17.37 -1.33 -24.12
CA VAL A 94 -16.70 -1.19 -22.82
C VAL A 94 -16.77 -2.50 -22.02
N GLY A 95 -17.85 -3.28 -22.12
CA GLY A 95 -17.99 -4.55 -21.42
C GLY A 95 -17.00 -5.59 -21.93
N ARG A 96 -16.90 -5.73 -23.25
CA ARG A 96 -15.92 -6.64 -23.88
C ARG A 96 -14.49 -6.20 -23.63
N VAL A 97 -14.20 -4.90 -23.76
CA VAL A 97 -12.86 -4.35 -23.50
C VAL A 97 -12.46 -4.59 -22.05
N ALA A 98 -13.35 -4.33 -21.08
CA ALA A 98 -13.07 -4.57 -19.66
C ALA A 98 -12.79 -6.05 -19.37
N ALA A 99 -13.57 -6.97 -19.94
CA ALA A 99 -13.35 -8.41 -19.80
C ALA A 99 -11.97 -8.85 -20.33
N VAL A 100 -11.61 -8.42 -21.55
CA VAL A 100 -10.29 -8.74 -22.12
C VAL A 100 -9.15 -8.07 -21.33
N THR A 101 -9.38 -6.85 -20.81
CA THR A 101 -8.38 -6.14 -19.99
C THR A 101 -8.15 -6.87 -18.67
N LEU A 102 -9.20 -7.38 -18.04
CA LEU A 102 -9.10 -8.16 -16.80
C LEU A 102 -8.29 -9.45 -17.01
N GLU A 103 -8.47 -10.14 -18.13
CA GLU A 103 -7.65 -11.31 -18.52
C GLU A 103 -6.18 -10.93 -18.73
N VAL A 104 -5.90 -9.79 -19.38
CA VAL A 104 -4.53 -9.28 -19.57
C VAL A 104 -3.89 -8.91 -18.23
N MET A 105 -4.62 -8.27 -17.32
CA MET A 105 -4.17 -7.94 -15.97
C MET A 105 -3.90 -9.21 -15.14
N SER A 106 -4.79 -10.20 -15.22
CA SER A 106 -4.64 -11.48 -14.53
C SER A 106 -3.41 -12.23 -15.04
N LEU A 107 -3.23 -12.32 -16.35
CA LEU A 107 -2.04 -12.92 -16.95
C LEU A 107 -0.75 -12.18 -16.56
N ARG A 108 -0.77 -10.84 -16.48
CA ARG A 108 0.38 -10.05 -16.01
C ARG A 108 0.70 -10.37 -14.55
N MET A 109 -0.31 -10.41 -13.69
CA MET A 109 -0.15 -10.72 -12.27
C MET A 109 0.36 -12.16 -12.07
N GLU A 110 -0.18 -13.13 -12.81
CA GLU A 110 0.31 -14.51 -12.84
C GLU A 110 1.78 -14.58 -13.28
N LEU A 111 2.17 -13.85 -14.33
CA LEU A 111 3.56 -13.78 -14.79
C LEU A 111 4.48 -13.12 -13.76
N GLU A 112 4.03 -12.05 -13.09
CA GLU A 112 4.78 -11.41 -12.00
C GLU A 112 4.96 -12.36 -10.80
N MET A 113 3.91 -13.10 -10.44
CA MET A 113 3.98 -14.14 -9.42
C MET A 113 4.92 -15.28 -9.85
N LEU A 114 4.86 -15.72 -11.11
CA LEU A 114 5.77 -16.73 -11.66
C LEU A 114 7.22 -16.24 -11.72
N ILE A 115 7.48 -14.94 -11.93
CA ILE A 115 8.83 -14.38 -11.80
C ILE A 115 9.26 -14.38 -10.34
N LYS A 116 8.42 -13.93 -9.40
CA LYS A 116 8.74 -13.95 -7.96
C LYS A 116 9.00 -15.38 -7.46
N VAL A 117 8.17 -16.34 -7.87
CA VAL A 117 8.33 -17.77 -7.55
C VAL A 117 9.55 -18.35 -8.27
N CYS A 118 9.81 -18.04 -9.54
CA CYS A 118 11.03 -18.51 -10.20
C CYS A 118 12.29 -17.85 -9.65
N VAL A 119 12.25 -16.63 -9.12
CA VAL A 119 13.38 -16.04 -8.40
C VAL A 119 13.61 -16.82 -7.10
N CYS A 120 12.58 -17.21 -6.36
CA CYS A 120 12.68 -18.12 -5.20
C CYS A 120 13.16 -19.54 -5.56
N VAL A 121 12.67 -20.15 -6.63
CA VAL A 121 13.07 -21.50 -7.07
C VAL A 121 14.47 -21.48 -7.69
N SER A 122 14.86 -20.40 -8.39
CA SER A 122 16.25 -20.19 -8.86
C SER A 122 17.20 -19.96 -7.69
N PHE A 123 16.72 -19.38 -6.58
CA PHE A 123 17.48 -19.26 -5.33
C PHE A 123 17.74 -20.63 -4.69
N VAL A 124 16.79 -21.57 -4.78
CA VAL A 124 16.94 -22.95 -4.26
C VAL A 124 17.77 -23.83 -5.20
N GLN A 125 17.71 -23.61 -6.53
CA GLN A 125 18.52 -24.33 -7.51
C GLN A 125 19.97 -23.81 -7.62
N CYS A 126 20.22 -22.51 -7.39
CA CYS A 126 21.56 -21.93 -7.35
C CYS A 126 22.42 -22.44 -6.19
N ILE A 127 21.83 -23.06 -5.18
CA ILE A 127 22.58 -23.64 -4.05
C ILE A 127 23.23 -24.98 -4.44
N VAL A 128 22.91 -25.60 -5.59
CA VAL A 128 23.52 -26.89 -5.96
C VAL A 128 24.43 -26.86 -7.18
N THR A 129 24.25 -26.02 -8.22
CA THR A 129 25.33 -25.81 -9.23
C THR A 129 25.06 -24.63 -10.18
N SER A 130 25.68 -23.49 -9.92
CA SER A 130 26.41 -22.66 -10.91
C SER A 130 26.90 -21.38 -10.22
N VAL A 131 28.13 -21.39 -9.70
CA VAL A 131 28.80 -20.14 -9.32
C VAL A 131 29.20 -19.44 -10.62
N SER A 132 28.56 -18.33 -10.96
CA SER A 132 29.16 -17.39 -11.91
C SER A 132 30.43 -16.86 -11.24
N GLU A 133 31.60 -17.16 -11.79
CA GLU A 133 32.86 -16.60 -11.27
C GLU A 133 32.99 -15.10 -11.60
N ASN A 134 32.11 -14.55 -12.45
CA ASN A 134 32.17 -13.19 -12.96
C ASN A 134 31.13 -12.27 -12.33
N CYS A 135 31.50 -10.99 -12.20
CA CYS A 135 30.75 -9.89 -11.61
C CYS A 135 29.35 -9.76 -12.23
N THR A 136 28.33 -9.66 -11.39
CA THR A 136 26.92 -9.55 -11.81
C THR A 136 26.59 -8.26 -12.56
N VAL A 137 27.39 -7.19 -12.40
CA VAL A 137 27.13 -5.89 -13.03
C VAL A 137 27.82 -5.76 -14.39
N CYS A 138 29.11 -6.13 -14.49
CA CYS A 138 29.84 -5.98 -15.75
C CYS A 138 29.96 -7.28 -16.56
N GLY A 139 29.77 -8.45 -15.95
CA GLY A 139 29.91 -9.77 -16.59
C GLY A 139 31.33 -10.15 -17.02
N ILE A 140 32.29 -9.24 -16.90
CA ILE A 140 33.65 -9.35 -17.49
C ILE A 140 34.70 -9.77 -16.47
N PHE A 141 34.70 -9.17 -15.27
CA PHE A 141 35.74 -9.39 -14.25
C PHE A 141 35.27 -10.32 -13.14
N ARG A 142 36.18 -11.06 -12.51
CA ARG A 142 35.84 -11.99 -11.43
C ARG A 142 35.27 -11.29 -10.19
N ILE A 143 34.40 -11.98 -9.48
CA ILE A 143 33.80 -11.50 -8.22
C ILE A 143 34.89 -11.38 -7.16
N SER A 144 35.04 -10.19 -6.56
CA SER A 144 35.96 -9.93 -5.46
C SER A 144 35.26 -9.68 -4.13
N ALA A 145 33.99 -9.24 -4.17
CA ALA A 145 33.19 -8.99 -2.98
C ALA A 145 31.73 -9.40 -3.19
N HIS A 146 31.12 -10.01 -2.18
CA HIS A 146 29.68 -10.28 -2.13
C HIS A 146 29.01 -9.26 -1.22
N CYS A 147 28.05 -8.52 -1.74
CA CYS A 147 27.18 -7.70 -0.93
C CYS A 147 26.00 -8.52 -0.44
N LEU A 148 25.95 -8.78 0.87
CA LEU A 148 24.91 -9.59 1.51
C LEU A 148 23.55 -8.88 1.54
N THR A 149 23.56 -7.54 1.47
CA THR A 149 22.34 -6.72 1.45
C THR A 149 21.75 -6.65 0.04
N CYS A 150 22.58 -6.64 -1.02
CA CYS A 150 22.12 -6.65 -2.41
C CYS A 150 22.03 -8.05 -3.03
N LEU A 151 22.56 -9.07 -2.35
CA LEU A 151 22.67 -10.45 -2.85
C LEU A 151 23.40 -10.56 -4.21
N GLN A 152 24.44 -9.76 -4.40
CA GLN A 152 25.22 -9.70 -5.65
C GLN A 152 26.72 -9.90 -5.41
N GLY A 153 27.36 -10.62 -6.34
CA GLY A 153 28.81 -10.76 -6.41
C GLY A 153 29.41 -9.77 -7.40
N LEU A 154 30.20 -8.82 -6.91
CA LEU A 154 30.76 -7.72 -7.68
C LEU A 154 32.29 -7.83 -7.77
N CYS A 155 32.87 -7.44 -8.91
CA CYS A 155 34.30 -7.14 -8.96
C CYS A 155 34.58 -5.83 -8.20
N SER A 156 35.84 -5.59 -7.86
CA SER A 156 36.24 -4.52 -6.93
C SER A 156 35.78 -3.14 -7.40
N GLU A 157 35.82 -2.92 -8.72
CA GLU A 157 35.44 -1.63 -9.30
C GLU A 157 33.91 -1.44 -9.36
N CYS A 158 33.17 -2.50 -9.71
CA CYS A 158 31.72 -2.46 -9.65
C CYS A 158 31.22 -2.36 -8.21
N ASP A 159 31.89 -3.00 -7.25
CA ASP A 159 31.53 -2.90 -5.83
C ASP A 159 31.68 -1.48 -5.29
N ARG A 160 32.83 -0.85 -5.59
CA ARG A 160 33.13 0.54 -5.23
C ARG A 160 32.14 1.51 -5.85
N LEU A 161 31.78 1.32 -7.13
CA LEU A 161 30.85 2.21 -7.82
C LEU A 161 29.41 2.01 -7.36
N TYR A 162 28.94 0.76 -7.23
CA TYR A 162 27.56 0.45 -6.86
C TYR A 162 27.24 0.80 -5.41
N HIS A 163 28.24 0.77 -4.52
CA HIS A 163 28.10 1.12 -3.11
C HIS A 163 28.72 2.48 -2.74
N SER A 164 29.04 3.33 -3.72
CA SER A 164 29.42 4.73 -3.47
C SER A 164 28.21 5.66 -3.26
N TYR A 165 26.99 5.20 -3.60
CA TYR A 165 25.77 5.97 -3.42
C TYR A 165 25.26 5.94 -1.97
N PRO A 166 24.80 7.06 -1.38
CA PRO A 166 24.51 7.18 0.07
C PRO A 166 23.60 6.09 0.63
N GLU A 167 22.54 5.72 -0.09
CA GLU A 167 21.57 4.70 0.35
C GLU A 167 22.13 3.27 0.40
N ARG A 168 23.27 3.01 -0.26
CA ARG A 168 23.87 1.67 -0.40
C ARG A 168 25.26 1.57 0.23
N THR A 169 25.86 2.68 0.67
CA THR A 169 27.18 2.71 1.32
C THR A 169 27.25 1.82 2.56
N ASN A 170 26.15 1.73 3.31
CA ASN A 170 26.01 0.95 4.55
C ASN A 170 25.66 -0.53 4.34
N HIS A 171 25.62 -1.02 3.10
CA HIS A 171 25.39 -2.43 2.83
C HIS A 171 26.58 -3.30 3.27
N ARG A 172 26.31 -4.48 3.82
CA ARG A 172 27.33 -5.37 4.40
C ARG A 172 27.99 -6.19 3.30
N ARG A 173 29.30 -5.98 3.08
CA ARG A 173 30.08 -6.57 1.99
C ARG A 173 31.18 -7.49 2.52
N THR A 174 31.36 -8.65 1.89
CA THR A 174 32.33 -9.67 2.30
C THR A 174 33.29 -9.94 1.14
N ALA A 175 34.60 -9.76 1.36
CA ALA A 175 35.62 -10.05 0.34
C ALA A 175 35.81 -11.57 0.16
N VAL A 176 36.03 -12.01 -1.08
CA VAL A 176 36.27 -13.43 -1.40
C VAL A 176 37.77 -13.70 -1.39
N THR A 177 38.26 -14.49 -0.43
CA THR A 177 39.66 -14.94 -0.37
C THR A 177 39.81 -16.35 -0.95
N LEU A 178 40.64 -16.49 -2.00
CA LEU A 178 41.03 -17.79 -2.56
C LEU A 178 41.98 -18.49 -1.57
N SER A 179 41.51 -19.59 -0.96
CA SER A 179 42.36 -20.47 -0.15
C SER A 179 42.86 -21.62 -1.02
N SER A 180 44.06 -21.47 -1.58
CA SER A 180 44.81 -22.58 -2.18
C SER A 180 45.51 -23.36 -1.06
N SER A 181 45.39 -24.67 -1.13
CA SER A 181 46.00 -25.69 -0.27
C SER A 181 47.49 -25.44 0.02
N SER A 182 47.84 -25.63 1.28
CA SER A 182 49.18 -25.56 1.86
C SER A 182 50.14 -26.65 1.35
N THR A 183 51.41 -26.27 1.09
CA THR A 183 52.58 -27.09 1.43
C THR A 183 53.85 -26.23 1.62
N SER A 184 54.42 -26.40 2.82
CA SER A 184 55.85 -26.38 3.18
C SER A 184 56.71 -25.11 3.05
N SER A 185 57.00 -24.56 4.24
CA SER A 185 58.33 -24.43 4.87
C SER A 185 59.25 -23.23 4.60
N SER A 186 59.90 -22.87 5.72
CA SER A 186 61.20 -22.21 5.93
C SER A 186 61.27 -20.68 6.00
N SER A 187 61.40 -20.24 7.26
CA SER A 187 62.17 -19.12 7.79
C SER A 187 63.40 -18.67 6.99
N SER A 188 63.60 -17.36 6.86
CA SER A 188 64.82 -16.69 7.32
C SER A 188 64.77 -15.16 7.11
N SER A 189 65.30 -14.48 8.11
CA SER A 189 65.49 -13.04 8.31
C SER A 189 66.59 -12.40 7.45
N SER A 190 66.53 -11.06 7.39
CA SER A 190 67.66 -10.10 7.33
C SER A 190 67.95 -9.34 6.01
N SER A 191 67.55 -8.06 6.03
CA SER A 191 68.40 -6.85 5.90
C SER A 191 69.32 -6.62 4.69
N LYS A 192 69.03 -5.53 3.94
CA LYS A 192 69.88 -4.32 3.65
C LYS A 192 69.39 -3.65 2.34
N ASN A 193 68.85 -2.42 2.41
CA ASN A 193 69.50 -1.09 2.23
C ASN A 193 70.05 -0.90 0.79
N ARG A 194 69.90 0.23 0.08
CA ARG A 194 69.49 1.62 0.40
C ARG A 194 69.41 2.46 -0.89
N SER A 195 68.86 3.68 -0.72
CA SER A 195 69.12 4.94 -1.47
C SER A 195 68.17 5.28 -2.62
N SER A 196 67.68 6.51 -2.82
CA SER A 196 67.31 7.67 -1.98
C SER A 196 67.08 8.81 -2.96
N HIS A 197 65.92 9.47 -2.98
CA HIS A 197 65.79 10.87 -3.38
C HIS A 197 64.64 11.55 -2.63
N SER A 198 65.02 12.55 -1.82
CA SER A 198 64.27 13.69 -1.23
C SER A 198 62.75 13.62 -1.09
N SER A 199 62.26 13.50 0.15
CA SER A 199 60.87 13.64 0.55
C SER A 199 60.63 15.01 1.21
N SER A 200 59.73 15.82 0.64
CA SER A 200 59.18 17.01 1.29
C SER A 200 58.32 16.60 2.50
N THR A 201 58.16 17.45 3.52
CA THR A 201 57.32 17.20 4.73
C THR A 201 56.41 18.42 5.02
N TRP A 202 55.30 18.25 5.74
CA TRP A 202 54.38 19.33 6.15
C TRP A 202 54.02 19.26 7.64
N CYS A 203 53.78 20.39 8.29
CA CYS A 203 53.46 20.45 9.72
C CYS A 203 51.95 20.69 9.91
N CYS A 204 51.29 19.89 10.76
CA CYS A 204 49.86 20.00 11.02
C CYS A 204 49.56 21.26 11.84
N LEU A 205 48.74 22.18 11.32
CA LEU A 205 48.44 23.44 12.00
C LEU A 205 47.66 23.28 13.32
N HIS A 206 47.08 22.11 13.59
CA HIS A 206 46.26 21.89 14.79
C HIS A 206 47.04 21.29 15.96
N CYS A 207 47.90 20.29 15.71
CA CYS A 207 48.69 19.63 16.74
C CYS A 207 50.20 19.82 16.58
N SER A 208 50.64 20.56 15.56
CA SER A 208 52.04 20.90 15.26
C SER A 208 52.95 19.69 14.99
N LYS A 209 52.36 18.52 14.69
CA LYS A 209 53.11 17.32 14.28
C LYS A 209 53.60 17.47 12.84
N VAL A 210 54.87 17.14 12.59
CA VAL A 210 55.47 17.13 11.25
C VAL A 210 55.19 15.77 10.59
N ASN A 211 54.46 15.79 9.47
CA ASN A 211 54.04 14.63 8.68
C ASN A 211 54.74 14.64 7.31
N SER A 212 54.77 13.50 6.60
CA SER A 212 55.34 13.43 5.25
C SER A 212 54.44 14.11 4.21
N ILE A 213 54.99 14.69 3.13
CA ILE A 213 54.21 15.33 2.04
C ILE A 213 53.17 14.39 1.39
N GLN A 214 53.41 13.08 1.44
CA GLN A 214 52.56 12.03 0.87
C GLN A 214 51.36 11.70 1.76
N ASP A 215 51.44 12.05 3.05
CA ASP A 215 50.35 11.83 3.99
C ASP A 215 49.35 12.98 3.86
N VAL A 216 48.18 12.65 3.35
CA VAL A 216 47.07 13.60 3.17
C VAL A 216 46.38 13.87 4.49
N LEU A 217 46.51 12.99 5.49
CA LEU A 217 45.98 13.13 6.85
C LEU A 217 47.13 13.20 7.85
N CYS A 218 46.98 13.98 8.91
CA CYS A 218 47.94 14.00 10.01
C CYS A 218 47.90 12.64 10.73
N GLU A 219 49.05 12.02 10.92
CA GLU A 219 49.15 10.65 11.43
C GLU A 219 48.55 10.49 12.84
N ASP A 220 48.64 11.53 13.68
CA ASP A 220 48.17 11.44 15.07
C ASP A 220 46.70 11.84 15.26
N CYS A 221 46.16 12.73 14.42
CA CYS A 221 44.81 13.26 14.60
C CYS A 221 43.86 13.01 13.41
N GLU A 222 44.36 12.31 12.39
CA GLU A 222 43.66 11.87 11.17
C GLU A 222 42.99 13.00 10.37
N ARG A 223 43.36 14.26 10.64
CA ARG A 223 42.82 15.43 9.94
C ARG A 223 43.59 15.75 8.67
N PRO A 224 42.92 16.15 7.58
CA PRO A 224 43.57 16.39 6.31
C PRO A 224 44.50 17.61 6.30
N ARG A 225 45.53 17.51 5.47
CA ARG A 225 46.43 18.58 5.08
C ARG A 225 45.64 19.65 4.33
N LEU A 226 45.43 20.80 4.96
CA LEU A 226 44.73 21.94 4.36
C LEU A 226 45.69 22.78 3.50
N GLU A 227 45.46 22.82 2.19
CA GLU A 227 46.07 23.77 1.28
C GLU A 227 45.34 25.12 1.37
N SER A 228 46.08 26.20 1.64
CA SER A 228 45.54 27.55 1.55
C SER A 228 45.43 27.97 0.08
N ILE A 229 44.23 28.23 -0.40
CA ILE A 229 44.05 29.14 -1.54
C ILE A 229 43.13 30.28 -1.10
N SER A 230 43.74 31.45 -1.18
CA SER A 230 43.22 32.78 -0.89
C SER A 230 41.99 33.13 -1.74
N SER A 231 41.08 33.84 -1.08
CA SER A 231 39.93 34.58 -1.58
C SER A 231 40.19 35.49 -2.79
N LYS A 232 39.20 35.62 -3.71
CA LYS A 232 38.40 36.84 -3.92
C LYS A 232 37.25 36.67 -4.95
N ALA A 233 36.15 37.39 -4.68
CA ALA A 233 34.93 37.66 -5.46
C ALA A 233 35.23 38.24 -6.87
N ASP A 234 34.34 38.29 -7.88
CA ASP A 234 32.98 38.85 -7.87
C ASP A 234 32.22 38.59 -9.21
N GLU A 235 30.89 38.73 -9.15
CA GLU A 235 29.85 38.98 -10.19
C GLU A 235 30.04 38.65 -11.68
N SER A 236 29.11 37.84 -12.24
CA SER A 236 28.18 38.24 -13.33
C SER A 236 27.36 37.04 -13.86
N GLN A 237 26.02 37.13 -13.80
CA GLN A 237 25.11 36.34 -14.64
C GLN A 237 25.26 36.79 -16.11
N PRO A 238 25.05 35.91 -17.11
CA PRO A 238 23.70 35.83 -17.69
C PRO A 238 23.25 34.46 -18.21
N ALA A 239 21.93 34.38 -18.39
CA ALA A 239 21.15 33.44 -19.21
C ALA A 239 21.00 31.99 -18.70
N THR A 240 19.88 31.78 -18.01
CA THR A 240 19.21 30.49 -17.83
C THR A 240 18.97 29.80 -19.17
N ILE A 241 19.78 28.79 -19.48
CA ILE A 241 19.54 27.83 -20.55
C ILE A 241 18.36 26.96 -20.10
N THR A 242 17.20 27.09 -20.74
CA THR A 242 15.99 26.30 -20.44
C THR A 242 15.98 24.93 -21.12
N GLU A 243 16.78 24.74 -22.18
CA GLU A 243 16.83 23.51 -22.99
C GLU A 243 18.24 23.24 -23.56
N TRP A 244 18.58 21.98 -23.82
CA TRP A 244 19.85 21.58 -24.44
C TRP A 244 19.64 20.52 -25.52
N GLN A 245 20.35 20.69 -26.64
CA GLN A 245 20.26 19.77 -27.76
C GLN A 245 21.30 18.64 -27.63
N CYS A 246 20.85 17.38 -27.73
CA CYS A 246 21.74 16.23 -27.65
C CYS A 246 22.68 16.18 -28.85
N LYS A 247 24.00 16.20 -28.62
CA LYS A 247 25.01 16.17 -29.69
C LYS A 247 25.10 14.83 -30.45
N SER A 248 24.38 13.79 -30.01
CA SER A 248 24.35 12.47 -30.66
C SER A 248 23.11 12.24 -31.52
N CYS A 249 21.92 12.60 -31.05
CA CYS A 249 20.65 12.38 -31.78
C CYS A 249 19.87 13.67 -32.08
N THR A 250 20.44 14.84 -31.75
CA THR A 250 19.91 16.19 -32.04
C THR A 250 18.58 16.56 -31.38
N MET A 251 18.06 15.73 -30.48
CA MET A 251 16.84 16.00 -29.72
C MET A 251 17.05 17.11 -28.68
N VAL A 252 16.10 18.03 -28.54
CA VAL A 252 16.12 19.16 -27.59
C VAL A 252 15.49 18.72 -26.26
N ASN A 253 16.32 18.57 -25.23
CA ASN A 253 15.91 18.11 -23.90
C ASN A 253 15.79 19.31 -22.94
N ALA A 254 14.94 19.20 -21.92
CA ALA A 254 14.87 20.21 -20.84
C ALA A 254 16.21 20.34 -20.10
N ALA A 255 16.54 21.55 -19.64
CA ALA A 255 17.80 21.85 -18.95
C ALA A 255 18.03 21.05 -17.66
N SER A 256 16.95 20.59 -17.02
CA SER A 256 16.96 19.72 -15.83
C SER A 256 17.28 18.26 -16.15
N SER A 257 17.21 17.83 -17.41
CA SER A 257 17.52 16.46 -17.80
C SER A 257 19.03 16.28 -18.00
N ILE A 258 19.64 15.39 -17.20
CA ILE A 258 21.06 15.03 -17.29
C ILE A 258 21.36 14.00 -18.39
N LEU A 259 20.35 13.24 -18.82
CA LEU A 259 20.41 12.27 -19.91
C LEU A 259 19.44 12.68 -21.02
N CYS A 260 19.74 12.32 -22.27
CA CYS A 260 18.80 12.53 -23.36
C CYS A 260 17.64 11.54 -23.27
N GLU A 261 16.39 11.99 -23.28
CA GLU A 261 15.20 11.13 -23.12
C GLU A 261 15.00 10.09 -24.25
N VAL A 262 15.67 10.28 -25.38
CA VAL A 262 15.56 9.38 -26.54
C VAL A 262 16.69 8.35 -26.60
N CYS A 263 17.93 8.76 -26.29
CA CYS A 263 19.11 7.89 -26.44
C CYS A 263 19.87 7.64 -25.13
N GLU A 264 19.37 8.20 -24.02
CA GLU A 264 19.85 8.06 -22.64
C GLU A 264 21.32 8.48 -22.44
N ARG A 265 21.89 9.25 -23.36
CA ARG A 265 23.28 9.74 -23.27
C ARG A 265 23.41 10.98 -22.38
N PRO A 266 24.48 11.10 -21.56
CA PRO A 266 24.69 12.27 -20.70
C PRO A 266 24.91 13.57 -21.46
N ARG A 267 24.41 14.67 -20.90
CA ARG A 267 24.47 16.04 -21.47
C ARG A 267 25.87 16.48 -21.91
N LEU A 268 26.91 16.02 -21.22
CA LEU A 268 28.31 16.40 -21.47
C LEU A 268 29.12 15.35 -22.26
N ALA A 269 28.49 14.26 -22.70
CA ALA A 269 29.18 13.24 -23.49
C ALA A 269 29.63 13.81 -24.84
N THR A 270 30.94 13.80 -25.09
CA THR A 270 31.54 14.20 -26.37
C THR A 270 31.28 13.16 -27.46
N ARG A 271 31.22 13.63 -28.70
CA ARG A 271 30.95 12.82 -29.89
C ARG A 271 32.08 11.78 -30.06
N PRO A 272 31.80 10.47 -30.15
CA PRO A 272 32.78 9.52 -30.68
C PRO A 272 33.13 9.91 -32.13
N PRO A 273 34.35 9.67 -32.62
CA PRO A 273 34.73 9.97 -33.98
C PRO A 273 33.76 9.32 -34.97
N VAL A 274 33.26 10.10 -35.91
CA VAL A 274 32.56 9.61 -37.10
C VAL A 274 33.60 9.49 -38.20
N THR A 275 33.83 8.28 -38.70
CA THR A 275 34.19 8.01 -40.09
C THR A 275 33.81 6.57 -40.46
N PRO A 276 33.52 6.31 -41.74
CA PRO A 276 32.29 5.64 -42.15
C PRO A 276 32.51 4.21 -42.65
N SER A 277 31.39 3.49 -42.73
CA SER A 277 31.14 2.38 -43.66
C SER A 277 31.59 2.73 -45.09
N HIS A 278 32.47 1.92 -45.69
CA HIS A 278 32.18 1.05 -46.85
C HIS A 278 33.47 0.31 -47.31
N PRO A 279 33.36 -0.80 -48.08
CA PRO A 279 33.99 -2.09 -47.76
C PRO A 279 35.32 -2.36 -48.51
N PRO A 280 35.73 -3.63 -48.72
CA PRO A 280 36.79 -4.34 -48.00
C PRO A 280 38.13 -4.37 -48.77
N ILE A 281 39.28 -4.27 -48.10
CA ILE A 281 40.57 -4.63 -48.71
C ILE A 281 41.48 -5.33 -47.68
N THR A 282 41.84 -6.57 -48.01
CA THR A 282 42.88 -7.42 -47.41
C THR A 282 44.31 -6.92 -47.72
N PRO A 283 45.33 -7.32 -46.94
CA PRO A 283 46.72 -6.85 -47.02
C PRO A 283 47.58 -7.73 -47.98
N PRO A 284 48.93 -7.59 -48.05
CA PRO A 284 49.73 -6.50 -48.66
C PRO A 284 50.79 -6.99 -49.71
N ARG A 285 51.49 -6.01 -50.38
CA ARG A 285 52.88 -6.04 -50.95
C ARG A 285 53.06 -6.33 -52.49
N PRO A 286 54.15 -5.89 -53.17
CA PRO A 286 54.71 -4.54 -53.43
C PRO A 286 54.82 -4.27 -54.99
N PRO A 287 55.70 -3.43 -55.60
CA PRO A 287 55.26 -2.36 -56.54
C PRO A 287 55.68 -2.50 -58.03
N ALA A 288 54.87 -1.85 -58.90
CA ALA A 288 55.17 -1.33 -60.26
C ALA A 288 55.51 -2.35 -61.38
N PRO A 289 55.36 -2.07 -62.70
CA PRO A 289 55.12 -0.78 -63.37
C PRO A 289 53.91 -0.72 -64.34
N VAL A 290 53.59 0.52 -64.72
CA VAL A 290 52.56 1.00 -65.65
C VAL A 290 52.82 0.57 -67.10
N LEU A 291 51.85 -0.08 -67.77
CA LEU A 291 51.71 -0.08 -69.24
C LEU A 291 50.25 -0.32 -69.68
N GLY A 292 49.73 0.57 -70.55
CA GLY A 292 48.59 0.29 -71.44
C GLY A 292 47.26 0.99 -71.09
N MET A 293 46.95 2.06 -71.80
CA MET A 293 45.61 2.68 -71.84
C MET A 293 44.59 1.77 -72.58
N PRO A 294 43.27 1.90 -72.34
CA PRO A 294 42.24 1.03 -72.94
C PRO A 294 41.99 1.39 -74.42
N GLY A 295 42.00 0.38 -75.28
CA GLY A 295 41.66 0.53 -76.71
C GLY A 295 42.00 -0.67 -77.62
N ASP A 296 42.56 -1.76 -77.10
CA ASP A 296 42.99 -2.92 -77.92
C ASP A 296 42.08 -4.15 -77.68
N PRO A 297 41.51 -4.79 -78.74
CA PRO A 297 40.58 -5.92 -78.65
C PRO A 297 41.11 -7.20 -77.98
N ASP A 298 42.43 -7.35 -77.82
CA ASP A 298 43.06 -8.54 -77.22
C ASP A 298 43.53 -8.34 -75.76
N SER A 299 43.05 -7.30 -75.08
CA SER A 299 43.48 -6.96 -73.72
C SER A 299 42.86 -7.85 -72.63
N GLN A 300 43.70 -8.51 -71.83
CA GLN A 300 43.30 -9.33 -70.68
C GLN A 300 43.45 -8.55 -69.36
N TRP A 301 42.60 -8.81 -68.36
CA TRP A 301 42.73 -8.24 -67.02
C TRP A 301 42.58 -9.29 -65.93
N VAL A 302 43.48 -9.29 -64.97
CA VAL A 302 43.42 -10.17 -63.80
C VAL A 302 42.52 -9.54 -62.74
N CYS A 303 41.53 -10.29 -62.26
CA CYS A 303 40.65 -9.84 -61.19
C CYS A 303 41.44 -9.71 -59.88
N GLN A 304 41.45 -8.53 -59.27
CA GLN A 304 42.22 -8.30 -58.05
C GLN A 304 41.68 -9.07 -56.84
N PHE A 305 40.43 -9.55 -56.89
CA PHE A 305 39.79 -10.25 -55.78
C PHE A 305 39.99 -11.77 -55.81
N CYS A 306 39.91 -12.41 -56.97
CA CYS A 306 40.05 -13.86 -57.11
C CYS A 306 41.19 -14.29 -58.04
N THR A 307 41.98 -13.34 -58.56
CA THR A 307 43.12 -13.54 -59.47
C THR A 307 42.79 -14.21 -60.81
N TYR A 308 41.51 -14.35 -61.16
CA TYR A 308 41.09 -14.92 -62.43
C TYR A 308 41.37 -13.97 -63.61
N LEU A 309 41.84 -14.53 -64.72
CA LEU A 309 42.17 -13.80 -65.95
C LEU A 309 40.91 -13.64 -66.82
N ASN A 310 40.47 -12.39 -67.02
CA ASN A 310 39.27 -12.05 -67.79
C ASN A 310 39.67 -11.39 -69.12
N TYR A 311 38.87 -11.59 -70.17
CA TYR A 311 39.12 -11.06 -71.51
C TYR A 311 38.25 -9.81 -71.76
N SER A 312 38.83 -8.73 -72.30
CA SER A 312 38.08 -7.53 -72.74
C SER A 312 37.08 -7.92 -73.85
N PRO A 313 35.83 -7.43 -73.85
CA PRO A 313 35.31 -6.25 -73.18
C PRO A 313 34.65 -6.49 -71.81
N ALA A 314 34.86 -7.65 -71.16
CA ALA A 314 34.19 -7.97 -69.89
C ALA A 314 34.53 -6.93 -68.80
N THR A 315 33.50 -6.25 -68.28
CA THR A 315 33.60 -5.24 -67.21
C THR A 315 33.35 -5.82 -65.82
N VAL A 316 33.02 -7.11 -65.72
CA VAL A 316 32.88 -7.88 -64.48
C VAL A 316 33.68 -9.17 -64.59
N CYS A 317 34.19 -9.68 -63.47
CA CYS A 317 34.96 -10.92 -63.46
C CYS A 317 34.05 -12.14 -63.57
N GLU A 318 34.28 -13.04 -64.53
CA GLU A 318 33.44 -14.24 -64.74
C GLU A 318 33.44 -15.26 -63.57
N MET A 319 34.39 -15.15 -62.64
CA MET A 319 34.51 -16.11 -61.53
C MET A 319 33.86 -15.63 -60.23
N CYS A 320 33.83 -14.32 -60.00
CA CYS A 320 33.30 -13.76 -58.75
C CYS A 320 32.24 -12.67 -58.97
N ASP A 321 31.90 -12.37 -60.22
CA ASP A 321 30.94 -11.35 -60.67
C ASP A 321 31.21 -9.92 -60.16
N LEU A 322 32.44 -9.65 -59.71
CA LEU A 322 32.85 -8.32 -59.26
C LEU A 322 33.34 -7.45 -60.42
N ALA A 323 32.95 -6.18 -60.41
CA ALA A 323 33.28 -5.21 -61.46
C ALA A 323 34.78 -4.90 -61.55
N ARG A 324 35.24 -4.61 -62.77
CA ARG A 324 36.58 -4.10 -63.09
C ARG A 324 36.69 -2.67 -62.54
N PRO A 325 37.71 -2.34 -61.73
CA PRO A 325 37.83 -0.99 -61.13
C PRO A 325 38.08 0.11 -62.19
N GLU A 326 37.36 1.25 -62.11
CA GLU A 326 37.51 2.41 -63.02
C GLU A 326 38.74 3.29 -62.66
N PRO A 327 39.40 3.96 -63.65
CA PRO A 327 40.44 4.95 -63.38
C PRO A 327 39.85 6.30 -62.90
N ALA A 328 40.39 6.90 -61.84
CA ALA A 328 39.86 8.12 -61.22
C ALA A 328 40.13 9.42 -62.04
N PRO A 329 39.21 10.41 -62.04
CA PRO A 329 39.41 11.69 -62.73
C PRO A 329 40.27 12.69 -61.92
N LEU A 330 41.18 13.39 -62.60
CA LEU A 330 42.05 14.45 -62.04
C LEU A 330 41.35 15.83 -62.03
N PRO A 331 41.50 16.66 -60.98
CA PRO A 331 41.17 18.09 -61.03
C PRO A 331 42.37 18.98 -61.42
N VAL A 332 42.03 20.16 -61.95
CA VAL A 332 42.86 21.05 -62.80
C VAL A 332 43.28 22.35 -62.09
N LYS A 333 44.58 22.68 -62.21
CA LYS A 333 45.31 23.99 -62.24
C LYS A 333 45.40 24.91 -61.01
N LEU A 334 46.65 25.32 -60.70
CA LEU A 334 47.17 26.70 -60.94
C LEU A 334 48.72 26.74 -61.01
N ARG A 335 49.22 26.96 -62.25
CA ARG A 335 50.35 27.78 -62.78
C ARG A 335 51.79 27.83 -62.18
N PRO A 336 52.80 28.19 -63.02
CA PRO A 336 54.21 27.71 -63.01
C PRO A 336 55.22 28.88 -62.82
N PRO A 337 56.57 28.80 -63.01
CA PRO A 337 57.29 28.46 -64.28
C PRO A 337 58.60 27.62 -64.09
N SER A 338 58.88 26.60 -64.93
CA SER A 338 59.76 26.62 -66.14
C SER A 338 61.26 26.33 -65.84
N PRO A 339 62.14 26.06 -66.84
CA PRO A 339 61.97 25.26 -68.07
C PRO A 339 63.19 24.30 -68.34
N VAL A 340 63.18 23.66 -69.52
CA VAL A 340 64.34 23.43 -70.43
C VAL A 340 64.82 21.97 -70.66
N ARG A 341 64.50 21.50 -71.89
CA ARG A 341 65.28 20.66 -72.86
C ARG A 341 65.63 19.21 -72.47
N ARG A 342 65.77 18.23 -73.38
CA ARG A 342 65.59 18.02 -74.84
C ARG A 342 65.90 16.53 -75.11
N VAL A 343 65.05 15.85 -75.91
CA VAL A 343 65.37 15.23 -77.25
C VAL A 343 66.40 14.05 -77.28
N PRO A 344 66.31 13.05 -78.20
CA PRO A 344 65.61 11.78 -77.95
C PRO A 344 66.33 10.55 -78.58
N ALA A 345 65.61 9.42 -78.69
CA ALA A 345 65.60 8.48 -79.83
C ALA A 345 66.81 7.49 -79.95
N LEU A 346 66.75 6.27 -80.50
CA LEU A 346 65.93 5.55 -81.48
C LEU A 346 66.00 4.00 -81.20
N PRO A 347 65.82 3.02 -82.13
CA PRO A 347 64.55 2.27 -82.31
C PRO A 347 64.66 0.73 -82.50
N ILE A 348 63.54 0.04 -82.21
CA ILE A 348 62.84 -1.03 -82.96
C ILE A 348 63.64 -2.02 -83.85
N LYS A 349 63.51 -3.34 -83.60
CA LYS A 349 63.00 -4.37 -84.55
C LYS A 349 62.86 -5.79 -83.89
N PRO A 350 62.15 -6.78 -84.50
CA PRO A 350 60.87 -7.28 -84.00
C PRO A 350 60.81 -8.80 -83.61
N LYS A 351 59.58 -9.22 -83.30
CA LYS A 351 59.02 -10.32 -82.47
C LYS A 351 58.90 -11.70 -83.16
N GLU A 352 59.01 -12.79 -82.37
CA GLU A 352 58.48 -14.15 -82.63
C GLU A 352 57.68 -14.67 -81.38
N PRO A 353 56.73 -15.64 -81.52
CA PRO A 353 55.60 -15.86 -80.60
C PRO A 353 55.81 -16.92 -79.48
N ALA A 354 55.07 -16.81 -78.37
CA ALA A 354 55.15 -17.67 -77.16
C ALA A 354 53.96 -18.66 -77.02
N PRO A 355 54.10 -19.77 -76.25
CA PRO A 355 53.12 -20.87 -76.15
C PRO A 355 52.01 -20.65 -75.09
N GLU A 356 50.91 -21.41 -75.22
CA GLU A 356 49.65 -21.35 -74.44
C GLU A 356 49.79 -21.60 -72.91
N ASP A 357 48.87 -21.00 -72.15
CA ASP A 357 48.98 -20.62 -70.74
C ASP A 357 48.37 -21.66 -69.75
N LEU A 358 49.22 -22.41 -69.04
CA LEU A 358 48.87 -23.49 -68.08
C LEU A 358 47.92 -23.06 -66.95
N ASP A 359 47.93 -21.77 -66.59
CA ASP A 359 47.07 -21.24 -65.52
C ASP A 359 45.60 -21.20 -65.94
N SER A 360 45.30 -21.03 -67.23
CA SER A 360 43.93 -21.07 -67.76
C SER A 360 43.28 -22.45 -67.55
N TRP A 361 44.06 -23.52 -67.73
CA TRP A 361 43.57 -24.90 -67.55
C TRP A 361 43.27 -25.21 -66.08
N ARG A 362 44.17 -24.83 -65.16
CA ARG A 362 43.99 -25.03 -63.71
C ARG A 362 42.77 -24.28 -63.17
N GLN A 363 42.54 -23.05 -63.65
CA GLN A 363 41.39 -22.22 -63.27
C GLN A 363 40.06 -22.79 -63.77
N ARG A 364 40.02 -23.39 -64.98
CA ARG A 364 38.83 -24.11 -65.48
C ARG A 364 38.50 -25.34 -64.64
N LEU A 365 39.50 -26.13 -64.26
CA LEU A 365 39.28 -27.31 -63.43
C LEU A 365 38.70 -26.95 -62.05
N MET A 366 39.26 -25.94 -61.38
CA MET A 366 38.72 -25.44 -60.11
C MET A 366 37.29 -24.90 -60.22
N LYS A 367 36.95 -24.25 -61.35
CA LYS A 367 35.59 -23.79 -61.65
C LYS A 367 34.61 -24.97 -61.73
N GLU A 368 34.98 -26.01 -62.47
CA GLU A 368 34.14 -27.20 -62.63
C GLU A 368 33.95 -27.96 -61.32
N GLU A 369 35.02 -28.13 -60.53
CA GLU A 369 34.93 -28.79 -59.21
C GLU A 369 34.13 -27.97 -58.18
N GLY A 370 34.31 -26.64 -58.17
CA GLY A 370 33.55 -25.73 -57.30
C GLY A 370 32.05 -25.72 -57.64
N LEU A 371 31.69 -25.70 -58.92
CA LEU A 371 30.30 -25.78 -59.36
C LEU A 371 29.67 -27.14 -59.02
N LYS A 372 30.42 -28.25 -59.18
CA LYS A 372 29.97 -29.59 -58.76
C LYS A 372 29.69 -29.64 -57.25
N LEU A 373 30.57 -29.06 -56.43
CA LEU A 373 30.37 -28.98 -54.97
C LEU A 373 29.13 -28.15 -54.59
N ILE A 374 28.93 -26.98 -55.20
CA ILE A 374 27.75 -26.14 -54.96
C ILE A 374 26.46 -26.89 -55.35
N GLN A 375 26.48 -27.64 -56.44
CA GLN A 375 25.35 -28.45 -56.86
C GLN A 375 25.02 -29.56 -55.84
N LEU A 376 26.04 -30.20 -55.26
CA LEU A 376 25.88 -31.20 -54.21
C LEU A 376 25.36 -30.61 -52.89
N ILE A 377 25.83 -29.42 -52.51
CA ILE A 377 25.31 -28.70 -51.33
C ILE A 377 23.84 -28.34 -51.52
N ARG A 378 23.46 -27.78 -52.68
CA ARG A 378 22.06 -27.43 -52.97
C ARG A 378 21.13 -28.65 -52.98
N ASP A 379 21.59 -29.80 -53.48
CA ASP A 379 20.83 -31.05 -53.43
C ASP A 379 20.74 -31.61 -52.00
N GLY A 380 21.79 -31.45 -51.19
CA GLY A 380 21.80 -31.78 -49.76
C GLY A 380 20.83 -30.93 -48.94
N GLU A 381 20.84 -29.61 -49.13
CA GLU A 381 19.94 -28.66 -48.46
C GLU A 381 18.47 -28.96 -48.78
N LYS A 382 18.16 -29.27 -50.06
CA LYS A 382 16.81 -29.70 -50.47
C LYS A 382 16.34 -30.97 -49.75
N LYS A 383 17.29 -31.79 -49.27
CA LYS A 383 17.05 -33.03 -48.52
C LYS A 383 17.25 -32.88 -47.01
N GLY A 384 17.48 -31.65 -46.52
CA GLY A 384 17.64 -31.33 -45.09
C GLY A 384 19.00 -31.74 -44.51
N VAL A 385 20.05 -31.82 -45.33
CA VAL A 385 21.44 -32.13 -44.94
C VAL A 385 22.27 -30.85 -45.00
N SER A 386 23.07 -30.58 -43.97
CA SER A 386 23.85 -29.34 -43.88
C SER A 386 25.07 -29.35 -44.81
N PRO A 387 25.61 -28.19 -45.19
CA PRO A 387 26.81 -28.09 -46.03
C PRO A 387 28.01 -28.85 -45.44
N GLU A 388 28.16 -28.87 -44.12
CA GLU A 388 29.22 -29.58 -43.40
C GLU A 388 29.04 -31.10 -43.51
N GLU A 389 27.80 -31.59 -43.49
CA GLU A 389 27.49 -33.02 -43.68
C GLU A 389 27.77 -33.48 -45.12
N VAL A 390 27.42 -32.64 -46.11
CA VAL A 390 27.73 -32.90 -47.53
C VAL A 390 29.24 -32.89 -47.77
N TYR A 391 29.96 -31.92 -47.20
CA TYR A 391 31.41 -31.83 -47.35
C TYR A 391 32.14 -32.98 -46.65
N THR A 392 31.74 -33.33 -45.43
CA THR A 392 32.38 -34.41 -44.65
C THR A 392 32.14 -35.77 -45.29
N SER A 393 30.94 -36.02 -45.81
CA SER A 393 30.64 -37.27 -46.54
C SER A 393 31.39 -37.38 -47.86
N MET A 394 31.56 -36.30 -48.62
CA MET A 394 32.39 -36.30 -49.84
C MET A 394 33.85 -36.66 -49.55
N ARG A 395 34.40 -36.21 -48.43
CA ARG A 395 35.78 -36.54 -48.02
C ARG A 395 35.96 -38.00 -47.63
N VAL A 396 34.91 -38.65 -47.11
CA VAL A 396 34.95 -40.05 -46.66
C VAL A 396 34.60 -41.02 -47.77
N ALA A 397 33.70 -40.64 -48.68
CA ALA A 397 33.11 -41.56 -49.66
C ALA A 397 33.90 -41.73 -50.97
N GLY A 398 35.02 -41.00 -51.18
CA GLY A 398 35.94 -41.06 -52.33
C GLY A 398 35.42 -41.70 -53.62
N ASP A 399 35.13 -40.90 -54.67
CA ASP A 399 34.60 -41.25 -56.01
C ASP A 399 33.45 -42.28 -56.11
N SER A 400 32.98 -42.80 -54.99
CA SER A 400 31.93 -43.81 -54.92
C SER A 400 30.59 -43.09 -54.92
N SER A 401 29.74 -43.43 -55.90
CA SER A 401 28.37 -42.91 -56.08
C SER A 401 27.41 -43.37 -54.98
N ILE A 402 27.70 -43.04 -53.73
CA ILE A 402 26.81 -43.23 -52.58
C ILE A 402 26.43 -41.85 -52.07
N LEU A 403 25.14 -41.50 -52.22
CA LEU A 403 24.63 -40.22 -51.72
C LEU A 403 24.84 -40.11 -50.19
N PRO A 404 25.47 -39.02 -49.71
CA PRO A 404 25.69 -38.71 -48.29
C PRO A 404 24.48 -38.98 -47.37
N CYS A 405 23.29 -38.67 -47.88
CA CYS A 405 22.02 -38.76 -47.17
C CYS A 405 21.62 -40.20 -46.79
N LYS A 406 22.09 -41.20 -47.54
CA LYS A 406 21.68 -42.60 -47.36
C LYS A 406 22.48 -43.26 -46.23
N TRP A 407 23.80 -43.05 -46.24
CA TRP A 407 24.73 -43.55 -45.22
C TRP A 407 24.46 -42.95 -43.83
N LEU A 408 24.21 -41.64 -43.74
CA LEU A 408 23.87 -40.94 -42.49
C LEU A 408 22.57 -41.44 -41.83
N LYS A 409 21.65 -42.05 -42.59
CA LYS A 409 20.36 -42.56 -42.09
C LYS A 409 20.40 -44.03 -41.69
N THR A 410 21.27 -44.83 -42.28
CA THR A 410 21.29 -46.30 -42.07
C THR A 410 22.39 -46.76 -41.12
N GLU A 411 23.60 -46.22 -41.22
CA GLU A 411 24.78 -46.77 -40.52
C GLU A 411 25.14 -46.01 -39.24
N LEU A 412 24.94 -44.70 -39.21
CA LEU A 412 25.36 -43.83 -38.10
C LEU A 412 24.66 -44.14 -36.74
N PRO A 413 23.36 -44.49 -36.69
CA PRO A 413 22.67 -44.82 -35.43
C PRO A 413 23.05 -46.19 -34.85
N LEU A 414 23.69 -47.08 -35.62
CA LEU A 414 24.00 -48.45 -35.21
C LEU A 414 25.32 -48.58 -34.45
N VAL A 415 26.14 -47.52 -34.43
CA VAL A 415 27.51 -47.59 -33.91
C VAL A 415 27.60 -47.42 -32.38
N VAL A 416 26.62 -46.79 -31.72
CA VAL A 416 26.54 -46.72 -30.24
C VAL A 416 25.09 -46.46 -29.81
N GLN A 417 24.69 -46.89 -28.61
CA GLN A 417 23.41 -46.60 -27.91
C GLN A 417 23.14 -45.08 -27.61
N LEU A 418 23.54 -44.19 -28.52
CA LEU A 418 23.45 -42.74 -28.43
C LEU A 418 22.23 -42.19 -29.17
N SER A 419 21.92 -40.91 -28.93
CA SER A 419 20.94 -40.22 -29.77
C SER A 419 21.53 -39.92 -31.17
N ARG A 420 20.65 -39.77 -32.17
CA ARG A 420 21.05 -39.40 -33.54
C ARG A 420 21.83 -38.08 -33.58
N ALA A 421 21.51 -37.14 -32.69
CA ALA A 421 22.19 -35.86 -32.59
C ALA A 421 23.64 -36.02 -32.10
N GLU A 422 23.87 -36.86 -31.08
CA GLU A 422 25.21 -37.13 -30.56
C GLU A 422 26.09 -37.88 -31.56
N ALA A 423 25.53 -38.89 -32.22
CA ALA A 423 26.24 -39.65 -33.25
C ALA A 423 26.63 -38.73 -34.43
N LYS A 424 25.72 -37.83 -34.84
CA LYS A 424 25.99 -36.82 -35.88
C LYS A 424 27.10 -35.85 -35.47
N GLN A 425 27.03 -35.27 -34.27
CA GLN A 425 28.00 -34.30 -33.81
C GLN A 425 29.40 -34.91 -33.66
N ALA A 426 29.48 -36.12 -33.11
CA ALA A 426 30.74 -36.84 -32.97
C ALA A 426 31.37 -37.18 -34.33
N TRP A 427 30.55 -37.56 -35.32
CA TRP A 427 31.00 -37.86 -36.68
C TRP A 427 31.53 -36.64 -37.42
N LEU A 428 30.81 -35.50 -37.34
CA LEU A 428 31.28 -34.23 -37.91
C LEU A 428 32.60 -33.78 -37.27
N THR A 429 32.70 -33.87 -35.94
CA THR A 429 33.92 -33.49 -35.20
C THR A 429 35.11 -34.41 -35.51
N ALA A 430 34.84 -35.69 -35.79
CA ALA A 430 35.85 -36.65 -36.21
C ALA A 430 36.26 -36.51 -37.68
N GLY A 431 35.68 -35.56 -38.43
CA GLY A 431 35.95 -35.38 -39.86
C GLY A 431 35.50 -36.56 -40.71
N GLY A 432 34.51 -37.30 -40.23
CA GLY A 432 33.90 -38.41 -40.96
C GLY A 432 34.43 -39.81 -40.63
N ASP A 433 35.47 -39.91 -39.79
CA ASP A 433 36.00 -41.17 -39.27
C ASP A 433 35.04 -41.78 -38.23
N THR A 434 34.49 -42.96 -38.55
CA THR A 434 33.48 -43.65 -37.75
C THR A 434 34.03 -44.17 -36.42
N GLU A 435 35.23 -44.73 -36.42
CA GLU A 435 35.82 -45.37 -35.24
C GLU A 435 36.25 -44.31 -34.22
N ARG A 436 36.83 -43.20 -34.71
CA ARG A 436 37.18 -42.05 -33.88
C ARG A 436 35.93 -41.36 -33.34
N ALA A 437 34.88 -41.22 -34.15
CA ALA A 437 33.59 -40.68 -33.71
C ALA A 437 32.97 -41.53 -32.60
N ALA A 438 32.94 -42.86 -32.75
CA ALA A 438 32.39 -43.78 -31.76
C ALA A 438 33.13 -43.69 -30.41
N ARG A 439 34.46 -43.73 -30.44
CA ARG A 439 35.31 -43.63 -29.23
C ARG A 439 35.20 -42.26 -28.54
N GLN A 440 35.02 -41.19 -29.29
CA GLN A 440 34.81 -39.86 -28.73
C GLN A 440 33.41 -39.74 -28.10
N ALA A 441 32.39 -40.21 -28.81
CA ALA A 441 31.01 -40.11 -28.37
C ALA A 441 30.73 -40.91 -27.08
N LEU A 442 31.35 -42.09 -26.93
CA LEU A 442 31.26 -42.88 -25.70
C LEU A 442 31.92 -42.17 -24.50
N ARG A 443 33.10 -41.57 -24.72
CA ARG A 443 33.80 -40.80 -23.68
C ARG A 443 33.00 -39.57 -23.24
N ASP A 444 32.45 -38.83 -24.21
CA ASP A 444 31.62 -37.66 -23.94
C ASP A 444 30.34 -38.07 -23.19
N ARG A 445 29.75 -39.21 -23.54
CA ARG A 445 28.57 -39.73 -22.85
C ARG A 445 28.85 -40.09 -21.39
N LEU A 446 29.96 -40.77 -21.12
CA LEU A 446 30.38 -41.08 -19.75
C LEU A 446 30.67 -39.81 -18.95
N ALA A 447 31.27 -38.79 -19.56
CA ALA A 447 31.52 -37.51 -18.89
C ALA A 447 30.20 -36.81 -18.50
N LYS A 448 29.22 -36.78 -19.40
CA LYS A 448 27.89 -36.20 -19.13
C LYS A 448 27.12 -36.95 -18.05
N VAL A 449 27.23 -38.29 -18.01
CA VAL A 449 26.61 -39.09 -16.93
C VAL A 449 27.29 -38.79 -15.59
N LYS A 450 28.62 -38.73 -15.54
CA LYS A 450 29.35 -38.33 -14.32
C LYS A 450 28.95 -36.92 -13.85
N GLU A 451 28.73 -35.99 -14.76
CA GLU A 451 28.22 -34.65 -14.44
C GLU A 451 26.85 -34.73 -13.77
N LEU A 452 25.90 -35.49 -14.33
CA LEU A 452 24.58 -35.70 -13.70
C LEU A 452 24.68 -36.41 -12.33
N CYS A 453 25.60 -37.36 -12.18
CA CYS A 453 25.84 -38.01 -10.89
C CYS A 453 26.40 -37.05 -9.83
N ALA A 454 27.30 -36.14 -10.22
CA ALA A 454 27.82 -35.09 -9.32
C ALA A 454 26.71 -34.13 -8.85
N LEU A 455 25.62 -33.98 -9.63
CA LEU A 455 24.43 -33.22 -9.25
C LEU A 455 23.46 -33.98 -8.32
N GLY A 456 23.81 -35.20 -7.89
CA GLY A 456 23.02 -36.02 -6.98
C GLY A 456 22.13 -37.08 -7.64
N PHE A 457 22.23 -37.29 -8.96
CA PHE A 457 21.49 -38.34 -9.68
C PHE A 457 22.34 -39.60 -9.85
N SER A 458 22.30 -40.50 -8.88
CA SER A 458 23.17 -41.69 -8.81
C SER A 458 22.72 -42.88 -9.69
N ASP A 459 21.53 -42.83 -10.30
CA ASP A 459 21.03 -43.87 -11.20
C ASP A 459 21.60 -43.68 -12.62
N GLU A 460 22.74 -44.32 -12.88
CA GLU A 460 23.45 -44.21 -14.16
C GLU A 460 22.60 -44.65 -15.35
N ALA A 461 21.81 -45.72 -15.22
CA ALA A 461 20.95 -46.23 -16.29
C ALA A 461 19.90 -45.18 -16.68
N ARG A 462 19.26 -44.57 -15.69
CA ARG A 462 18.30 -43.50 -15.91
C ARG A 462 18.95 -42.24 -16.49
N CYS A 463 20.16 -41.87 -16.06
CA CYS A 463 20.94 -40.78 -16.65
C CYS A 463 21.26 -41.04 -18.13
N HIS A 464 21.64 -42.27 -18.48
CA HIS A 464 21.82 -42.68 -19.87
C HIS A 464 20.53 -42.57 -20.67
N ASP A 465 19.38 -42.96 -20.13
CA ASP A 465 18.12 -42.89 -20.85
C ASP A 465 17.63 -41.44 -21.06
N VAL A 466 17.67 -40.59 -20.02
CA VAL A 466 17.24 -39.20 -20.14
C VAL A 466 18.14 -38.39 -21.07
N LEU A 467 19.45 -38.67 -21.09
CA LEU A 467 20.37 -38.06 -22.05
C LEU A 467 20.08 -38.53 -23.48
N ARG A 468 19.52 -39.73 -23.68
CA ARG A 468 19.10 -40.18 -25.01
C ARG A 468 17.85 -39.41 -25.45
N GLN A 469 16.90 -39.25 -24.54
CA GLN A 469 15.66 -38.49 -24.76
C GLN A 469 15.91 -36.99 -25.00
N SER A 470 16.96 -36.41 -24.38
CA SER A 470 17.33 -35.01 -24.55
C SER A 470 18.30 -34.74 -25.72
N GLY A 471 18.54 -35.71 -26.60
CA GLY A 471 19.48 -35.53 -27.73
C GLY A 471 20.94 -35.35 -27.29
N GLY A 472 21.29 -35.80 -26.08
CA GLY A 472 22.62 -35.67 -25.50
C GLY A 472 22.86 -34.40 -24.71
N GLU A 473 21.84 -33.56 -24.51
CA GLU A 473 21.97 -32.33 -23.74
C GLU A 473 21.83 -32.59 -22.24
N VAL A 474 22.84 -32.19 -21.46
CA VAL A 474 22.85 -32.33 -19.99
C VAL A 474 21.72 -31.51 -19.35
N ARG A 475 21.47 -30.28 -19.82
CA ARG A 475 20.38 -29.43 -19.31
C ARG A 475 19.00 -30.05 -19.55
N GLY A 476 18.76 -30.60 -20.74
CA GLY A 476 17.52 -31.29 -21.05
C GLY A 476 17.34 -32.56 -20.21
N ALA A 477 18.40 -33.33 -20.02
CA ALA A 477 18.40 -34.52 -19.17
C ALA A 477 18.13 -34.18 -17.70
N LEU A 478 18.75 -33.11 -17.18
CA LEU A 478 18.53 -32.60 -15.83
C LEU A 478 17.06 -32.20 -15.61
N ALA A 479 16.45 -31.51 -16.57
CA ALA A 479 15.03 -31.14 -16.50
C ALA A 479 14.11 -32.37 -16.43
N LEU A 480 14.42 -33.43 -17.19
CA LEU A 480 13.68 -34.69 -17.17
C LEU A 480 13.85 -35.46 -15.84
N LEU A 481 15.05 -35.41 -15.25
CA LEU A 481 15.33 -36.03 -13.95
C LEU A 481 14.68 -35.28 -12.79
N GLN A 482 14.61 -33.95 -12.86
CA GLN A 482 14.04 -33.11 -11.80
C GLN A 482 12.53 -33.07 -11.80
N ARG A 483 11.87 -33.19 -12.96
CA ARG A 483 10.41 -33.12 -13.07
C ARG A 483 9.68 -34.04 -12.08
N PRO A 484 10.00 -35.35 -11.95
CA PRO A 484 9.35 -36.23 -10.99
C PRO A 484 9.56 -35.83 -9.51
N LEU A 485 10.71 -35.21 -9.17
CA LEU A 485 10.99 -34.75 -7.81
C LEU A 485 10.14 -33.53 -7.43
N LEU A 486 9.80 -32.71 -8.43
CA LEU A 486 8.99 -31.50 -8.27
C LEU A 486 7.48 -31.79 -8.37
N GLU A 487 7.07 -32.97 -8.84
CA GLU A 487 5.68 -33.35 -9.03
C GLU A 487 4.82 -33.17 -7.76
N PRO A 488 5.25 -33.58 -6.55
CA PRO A 488 4.46 -33.34 -5.33
C PRO A 488 4.33 -31.86 -4.98
N PHE A 489 5.32 -31.03 -5.32
CA PHE A 489 5.26 -29.59 -5.11
C PHE A 489 4.32 -28.92 -6.12
N HIS A 490 4.41 -29.32 -7.39
CA HIS A 490 3.50 -28.89 -8.44
C HIS A 490 2.04 -29.21 -8.11
N ASN A 491 1.76 -30.44 -7.67
CA ASN A 491 0.41 -30.84 -7.27
C ASN A 491 -0.13 -30.06 -6.06
N ARG A 492 0.74 -29.62 -5.14
CA ARG A 492 0.33 -28.77 -4.00
C ARG A 492 -0.02 -27.34 -4.42
N ILE A 493 0.74 -26.74 -5.34
CA ILE A 493 0.46 -25.38 -5.83
C ILE A 493 -0.93 -25.29 -6.47
N TRP A 494 -1.32 -26.32 -7.20
CA TRP A 494 -2.60 -26.37 -7.92
C TRP A 494 -3.70 -27.13 -7.19
N SER A 495 -3.52 -27.42 -5.89
CA SER A 495 -4.51 -28.09 -5.07
C SER A 495 -5.40 -27.06 -4.40
N ASP A 496 -6.73 -27.20 -4.52
CA ASP A 496 -7.73 -26.35 -3.82
C ASP A 496 -7.80 -26.62 -2.30
N LYS A 497 -6.79 -27.28 -1.73
CA LYS A 497 -6.77 -27.63 -0.31
C LYS A 497 -6.07 -26.51 0.46
N PRO A 498 -6.60 -26.07 1.61
CA PRO A 498 -5.94 -25.07 2.43
C PRO A 498 -4.55 -25.57 2.85
N GLU A 499 -3.56 -24.66 2.85
CA GLU A 499 -2.21 -25.01 3.28
C GLU A 499 -2.21 -25.50 4.74
N PRO A 500 -1.46 -26.57 5.06
CA PRO A 500 -1.43 -27.10 6.41
C PRO A 500 -0.76 -26.10 7.38
N PRO A 501 -1.36 -25.87 8.57
CA PRO A 501 -0.88 -24.89 9.55
C PRO A 501 0.53 -25.23 10.05
N VAL A 502 1.30 -24.20 10.43
CA VAL A 502 2.70 -24.36 10.82
C VAL A 502 2.84 -25.27 12.02
N ASP A 503 3.43 -26.45 11.79
CA ASP A 503 3.75 -27.42 12.83
C ASP A 503 5.06 -26.98 13.51
N ILE A 504 4.91 -26.46 14.72
CA ILE A 504 6.01 -25.94 15.55
C ILE A 504 6.82 -27.08 16.19
N HIS A 505 6.26 -28.29 16.29
CA HIS A 505 6.92 -29.44 16.90
C HIS A 505 7.62 -30.36 15.90
N HIS A 506 7.72 -29.93 14.64
CA HIS A 506 8.42 -30.69 13.60
C HIS A 506 9.91 -30.91 13.95
N PRO A 507 10.47 -32.13 13.75
CA PRO A 507 11.85 -32.45 14.17
C PRO A 507 12.92 -31.63 13.44
N ASP A 508 12.67 -31.25 12.19
CA ASP A 508 13.53 -30.34 11.42
C ASP A 508 13.22 -28.87 11.74
N LYS A 509 14.02 -28.27 12.64
CA LYS A 509 13.93 -26.84 13.02
C LYS A 509 14.17 -25.89 11.84
N GLN A 510 15.06 -26.25 10.92
CA GLN A 510 15.37 -25.42 9.74
C GLN A 510 14.18 -25.36 8.78
N ARG A 511 13.39 -26.43 8.70
CA ARG A 511 12.12 -26.44 7.94
C ARG A 511 11.11 -25.48 8.56
N ILE A 512 10.98 -25.46 9.88
CA ILE A 512 10.04 -24.56 10.56
C ILE A 512 10.45 -23.11 10.33
N CYS A 513 11.72 -22.75 10.53
CA CYS A 513 12.20 -21.38 10.31
C CYS A 513 11.97 -20.91 8.87
N ARG A 514 12.25 -21.74 7.85
CA ARG A 514 11.94 -21.42 6.44
C ARG A 514 10.46 -21.13 6.23
N ARG A 515 9.59 -21.90 6.89
CA ARG A 515 8.15 -21.80 6.76
C ARG A 515 7.59 -20.60 7.52
N LEU A 516 8.10 -20.28 8.70
CA LEU A 516 7.79 -19.05 9.43
C LEU A 516 8.21 -17.82 8.62
N LEU A 517 9.40 -17.84 8.01
CA LEU A 517 9.88 -16.77 7.16
C LEU A 517 8.97 -16.55 5.95
N ALA A 518 8.58 -17.63 5.27
CA ALA A 518 7.79 -17.57 4.05
C ALA A 518 6.31 -17.21 4.29
N VAL A 519 5.69 -17.80 5.32
CA VAL A 519 4.25 -17.62 5.61
C VAL A 519 3.97 -16.29 6.29
N TYR A 520 4.84 -15.88 7.22
CA TYR A 520 4.63 -14.68 8.03
C TYR A 520 5.57 -13.53 7.69
N ASP A 521 6.34 -13.61 6.61
CA ASP A 521 7.22 -12.52 6.13
C ASP A 521 8.06 -11.89 7.27
N LEU A 522 8.72 -12.74 8.05
CA LEU A 522 9.52 -12.27 9.18
C LEU A 522 10.78 -11.52 8.69
N PRO A 523 11.24 -10.46 9.38
CA PRO A 523 12.31 -9.59 8.84
C PRO A 523 13.67 -10.26 8.62
N SER A 524 13.96 -11.37 9.32
CA SER A 524 15.22 -12.10 9.17
C SER A 524 15.13 -13.52 9.72
N TRP A 525 16.11 -14.34 9.33
CA TRP A 525 16.27 -15.70 9.86
C TRP A 525 16.39 -15.72 11.40
N GLY A 526 17.13 -14.78 11.99
CA GLY A 526 17.26 -14.68 13.45
C GLY A 526 15.93 -14.38 14.15
N ARG A 527 15.01 -13.65 13.49
CA ARG A 527 13.65 -13.45 14.00
C ARG A 527 12.86 -14.76 13.97
N CYS A 528 13.02 -15.59 12.93
CA CYS A 528 12.37 -16.91 12.88
C CYS A 528 12.87 -17.84 14.00
N GLU A 529 14.17 -17.85 14.25
CA GLU A 529 14.76 -18.64 15.35
C GLU A 529 14.29 -18.14 16.72
N LEU A 530 14.21 -16.81 16.91
CA LEU A 530 13.67 -16.21 18.13
C LEU A 530 12.20 -16.60 18.34
N ALA A 531 11.35 -16.48 17.31
CA ALA A 531 9.95 -16.89 17.38
C ALA A 531 9.81 -18.38 17.73
N LEU A 532 10.55 -19.25 17.07
CA LEU A 532 10.56 -20.69 17.36
C LEU A 532 11.03 -20.98 18.80
N SER A 533 12.04 -20.26 19.29
CA SER A 533 12.56 -20.43 20.65
C SER A 533 11.57 -19.99 21.74
N LEU A 534 10.71 -19.02 21.44
CA LEU A 534 9.66 -18.55 22.36
C LEU A 534 8.48 -19.52 22.38
N LEU A 535 8.11 -20.09 21.23
CA LEU A 535 7.01 -21.05 21.11
C LEU A 535 7.34 -22.43 21.70
N LEU A 536 8.61 -22.82 21.75
CA LEU A 536 9.06 -24.09 22.34
C LEU A 536 9.39 -23.99 23.85
N GLU A 537 9.22 -22.82 24.45
CA GLU A 537 9.48 -22.63 25.89
C GLU A 537 8.38 -23.33 26.71
N HIS A 538 8.77 -24.19 27.66
CA HIS A 538 7.87 -25.16 28.33
C HIS A 538 6.76 -24.55 29.20
N SER A 539 6.69 -23.22 29.27
CA SER A 539 5.76 -22.44 30.09
C SER A 539 5.04 -21.32 29.31
N ALA A 540 5.12 -21.31 27.98
CA ALA A 540 4.59 -20.23 27.14
C ALA A 540 3.14 -20.50 26.70
N PRO A 541 2.13 -19.76 27.20
CA PRO A 541 0.74 -19.85 26.73
C PRO A 541 0.51 -18.98 25.48
N TYR A 542 1.52 -18.83 24.62
CA TYR A 542 1.46 -17.89 23.50
C TYR A 542 1.01 -18.59 22.24
N SER A 543 0.14 -17.93 21.46
CA SER A 543 -0.17 -18.41 20.11
C SER A 543 0.96 -18.08 19.13
N LEU A 544 1.01 -18.83 18.03
CA LEU A 544 1.98 -18.60 16.96
C LEU A 544 1.88 -17.16 16.42
N GLU A 545 0.67 -16.69 16.17
CA GLU A 545 0.39 -15.37 15.62
C GLU A 545 0.84 -14.26 16.56
N ASP A 546 0.57 -14.39 17.86
CA ASP A 546 0.95 -13.40 18.86
C ASP A 546 2.49 -13.27 18.96
N VAL A 547 3.19 -14.41 18.96
CA VAL A 547 4.67 -14.42 18.99
C VAL A 547 5.23 -13.83 17.70
N VAL A 548 4.71 -14.21 16.53
CA VAL A 548 5.15 -13.70 15.24
C VAL A 548 5.01 -12.18 15.17
N GLN A 549 3.89 -11.62 15.63
CA GLN A 549 3.68 -10.18 15.63
C GLN A 549 4.67 -9.46 16.56
N ALA A 550 4.84 -9.94 17.79
CA ALA A 550 5.78 -9.34 18.74
C ALA A 550 7.24 -9.42 18.25
N VAL A 551 7.62 -10.56 17.64
CA VAL A 551 8.95 -10.79 17.06
C VAL A 551 9.12 -10.07 15.72
N ARG A 552 8.06 -9.58 15.06
CA ARG A 552 8.21 -8.69 13.91
C ARG A 552 8.66 -7.30 14.38
N GLU A 553 8.09 -6.79 15.46
CA GLU A 553 8.34 -5.45 15.98
C GLU A 553 9.65 -5.34 16.77
N SER A 554 10.04 -6.36 17.54
CA SER A 554 11.24 -6.33 18.38
C SER A 554 12.11 -7.59 18.31
N HIS A 555 13.42 -7.41 18.53
CA HIS A 555 14.41 -8.51 18.60
C HIS A 555 14.82 -8.85 20.04
N ASP A 556 14.35 -8.08 21.01
CA ASP A 556 14.67 -8.23 22.43
C ASP A 556 13.71 -9.26 23.06
N ARG A 557 14.26 -10.38 23.52
CA ARG A 557 13.51 -11.51 24.06
C ARG A 557 12.73 -11.13 25.33
N GLU A 558 13.35 -10.41 26.25
CA GLU A 558 12.74 -9.99 27.52
C GLU A 558 11.62 -8.97 27.28
N PHE A 559 11.84 -8.04 26.34
CA PHE A 559 10.80 -7.11 25.90
C PHE A 559 9.61 -7.86 25.29
N ILE A 560 9.85 -8.79 24.36
CA ILE A 560 8.79 -9.58 23.72
C ILE A 560 7.98 -10.36 24.78
N LYS A 561 8.64 -10.98 25.77
CA LYS A 561 7.93 -11.67 26.85
C LYS A 561 7.01 -10.74 27.64
N ARG A 562 7.44 -9.52 27.97
CA ARG A 562 6.58 -8.52 28.64
C ARG A 562 5.41 -8.08 27.75
N VAL A 563 5.61 -7.98 26.45
CA VAL A 563 4.56 -7.64 25.48
C VAL A 563 3.55 -8.77 25.34
N LEU A 564 3.99 -10.03 25.38
CA LEU A 564 3.15 -11.21 25.26
C LEU A 564 2.40 -11.57 26.56
N ALA A 565 2.87 -11.07 27.70
CA ALA A 565 2.32 -11.37 29.02
C ALA A 565 1.93 -10.11 29.79
N LYS A 566 0.98 -9.33 29.25
CA LYS A 566 0.38 -8.20 29.96
C LYS A 566 -0.87 -8.63 30.72
N GLU A 567 -1.00 -8.21 31.97
CA GLU A 567 -2.16 -8.49 32.80
C GLU A 567 -3.27 -7.47 32.56
N CYS A 568 -4.52 -7.93 32.40
CA CYS A 568 -5.67 -7.04 32.34
C CYS A 568 -6.12 -6.62 33.75
N PRO A 569 -6.25 -5.31 34.04
CA PRO A 569 -6.61 -4.83 35.39
C PRO A 569 -8.05 -5.14 35.81
N ILE A 570 -8.89 -5.66 34.90
CA ILE A 570 -10.31 -5.97 35.17
C ILE A 570 -10.50 -7.45 35.48
N CYS A 571 -10.03 -8.34 34.59
CA CYS A 571 -10.18 -9.79 34.77
C CYS A 571 -8.94 -10.50 35.32
N LEU A 572 -7.84 -9.76 35.55
CA LEU A 572 -6.57 -10.26 36.10
C LEU A 572 -5.94 -11.42 35.30
N SER A 573 -6.41 -11.61 34.07
CA SER A 573 -5.90 -12.62 33.15
C SER A 573 -4.81 -12.01 32.27
N VAL A 574 -3.89 -12.87 31.81
CA VAL A 574 -2.72 -12.46 31.03
C VAL A 574 -3.02 -12.57 29.54
N PHE A 575 -2.75 -11.48 28.81
CA PHE A 575 -2.95 -11.37 27.37
C PHE A 575 -1.71 -10.79 26.68
N PRO A 576 -1.48 -11.15 25.41
CA PRO A 576 -0.53 -10.42 24.58
C PRO A 576 -1.07 -9.01 24.28
N HIS A 577 -0.16 -8.06 24.10
CA HIS A 577 -0.51 -6.66 23.85
C HIS A 577 -1.40 -6.46 22.62
N SER A 578 -1.26 -7.31 21.60
CA SER A 578 -2.11 -7.35 20.40
C SER A 578 -3.60 -7.58 20.71
N LYS A 579 -3.90 -8.21 21.86
CA LYS A 579 -5.26 -8.51 22.34
C LYS A 579 -5.69 -7.59 23.48
N MET A 580 -5.01 -6.45 23.62
CA MET A 580 -5.37 -5.40 24.57
C MET A 580 -5.77 -4.13 23.85
N GLN A 581 -6.80 -3.48 24.36
CA GLN A 581 -7.27 -2.18 23.92
C GLN A 581 -6.83 -1.12 24.93
N SER A 582 -6.26 -0.03 24.45
CA SER A 582 -6.00 1.16 25.27
C SER A 582 -6.95 2.28 24.86
N LEU A 583 -7.56 2.95 25.83
CA LEU A 583 -8.35 4.15 25.55
C LEU A 583 -7.44 5.28 25.08
N THR A 584 -7.90 6.10 24.14
CA THR A 584 -7.12 7.25 23.67
C THR A 584 -7.10 8.39 24.67
N SER A 585 -8.15 8.53 25.48
CA SER A 585 -8.25 9.52 26.56
C SER A 585 -7.34 9.21 27.75
N CYS A 586 -7.04 7.94 27.99
CA CYS A 586 -6.20 7.50 29.11
C CYS A 586 -5.38 6.28 28.69
N GLN A 587 -4.08 6.25 29.01
CA GLN A 587 -3.18 5.15 28.62
C GLN A 587 -3.47 3.80 29.35
N CYS A 588 -4.62 3.67 30.01
CA CYS A 588 -5.08 2.43 30.60
C CYS A 588 -5.35 1.39 29.52
N SER A 589 -4.81 0.18 29.71
CA SER A 589 -4.93 -0.93 28.77
C SER A 589 -5.70 -2.08 29.41
N VAL A 590 -6.69 -2.61 28.70
CA VAL A 590 -7.57 -3.70 29.14
C VAL A 590 -7.69 -4.74 28.02
N CYS A 591 -8.04 -5.99 28.32
CA CYS A 591 -8.23 -6.99 27.26
C CYS A 591 -9.47 -6.65 26.40
N CYS A 592 -9.47 -7.09 25.13
CA CYS A 592 -10.58 -6.83 24.21
C CYS A 592 -11.94 -7.30 24.76
N GLY A 593 -11.98 -8.43 25.47
CA GLY A 593 -13.21 -8.94 26.08
C GLY A 593 -13.78 -8.00 27.15
N CYS A 594 -12.96 -7.54 28.09
CA CYS A 594 -13.40 -6.58 29.12
C CYS A 594 -13.75 -5.22 28.52
N PHE A 595 -13.00 -4.76 27.50
CA PHE A 595 -13.30 -3.52 26.78
C PHE A 595 -14.68 -3.59 26.13
N GLN A 596 -14.92 -4.63 25.32
CA GLN A 596 -16.19 -4.87 24.65
C GLN A 596 -17.33 -4.95 25.65
N GLN A 597 -17.19 -5.81 26.67
CA GLN A 597 -18.24 -6.01 27.66
C GLN A 597 -18.61 -4.73 28.42
N HIS A 598 -17.60 -3.95 28.86
CA HIS A 598 -17.84 -2.68 29.55
C HIS A 598 -18.64 -1.71 28.68
N PHE A 599 -18.23 -1.49 27.44
CA PHE A 599 -18.91 -0.56 26.55
C PHE A 599 -20.26 -1.10 26.05
N THR A 600 -20.42 -2.41 25.88
CA THR A 600 -21.74 -3.00 25.60
C THR A 600 -22.72 -2.73 26.72
N ILE A 601 -22.32 -2.94 27.98
CA ILE A 601 -23.16 -2.64 29.15
C ILE A 601 -23.42 -1.13 29.26
N ALA A 602 -22.39 -0.30 29.05
CA ALA A 602 -22.53 1.15 29.13
C ALA A 602 -23.50 1.69 28.05
N VAL A 603 -23.50 1.10 26.86
CA VAL A 603 -24.40 1.47 25.75
C VAL A 603 -25.81 0.90 25.96
N ARG A 604 -25.98 -0.33 26.44
CA ARG A 604 -27.31 -0.92 26.62
C ARG A 604 -28.02 -0.36 27.86
N ASP A 605 -27.32 -0.34 28.99
CA ASP A 605 -27.94 -0.22 30.31
C ASP A 605 -27.64 1.12 31.00
N LYS A 606 -26.70 1.90 30.47
CA LYS A 606 -26.25 3.16 31.08
C LYS A 606 -26.45 4.38 30.18
N HIS A 607 -26.15 5.55 30.74
CA HIS A 607 -26.22 6.81 30.02
C HIS A 607 -24.92 7.03 29.22
N ILE A 608 -24.97 7.84 28.16
CA ILE A 608 -23.80 8.14 27.32
C ILE A 608 -22.61 8.74 28.11
N ARG A 609 -22.90 9.41 29.22
CA ARG A 609 -21.88 9.96 30.15
C ARG A 609 -21.16 8.92 31.00
N ASP A 610 -21.69 7.70 31.07
CA ASP A 610 -21.07 6.58 31.81
C ASP A 610 -20.10 5.78 30.91
N MET A 611 -19.94 6.19 29.64
CA MET A 611 -19.01 5.61 28.67
C MET A 611 -17.58 6.12 28.90
N VAL A 612 -17.09 6.04 30.13
CA VAL A 612 -15.74 6.41 30.55
C VAL A 612 -14.84 5.17 30.67
N CYS A 613 -13.55 5.39 30.92
CA CYS A 613 -12.62 4.30 31.17
C CYS A 613 -13.05 3.40 32.34
N PRO A 614 -13.08 2.06 32.18
CA PRO A 614 -13.40 1.13 33.26
C PRO A 614 -12.32 1.05 34.36
N VAL A 615 -11.12 1.60 34.13
CA VAL A 615 -10.00 1.55 35.06
C VAL A 615 -9.89 2.84 35.88
N CYS A 616 -9.82 3.99 35.20
CA CYS A 616 -9.57 5.28 35.85
C CYS A 616 -10.77 6.24 35.85
N TRP A 617 -11.90 5.87 35.24
CA TRP A 617 -13.13 6.68 35.16
C TRP A 617 -13.00 8.03 34.43
N GLU A 618 -11.89 8.24 33.72
CA GLU A 618 -11.65 9.40 32.85
C GLU A 618 -12.13 9.14 31.40
N PRO A 619 -12.45 10.19 30.61
CA PRO A 619 -12.44 11.61 30.96
C PRO A 619 -13.72 12.09 31.65
N ASN A 620 -13.67 13.22 32.34
CA ASN A 620 -14.86 13.88 32.87
C ASN A 620 -15.80 14.40 31.74
N ILE A 621 -16.86 13.64 31.42
CA ILE A 621 -17.82 13.90 30.33
C ILE A 621 -18.86 14.99 30.69
N ASN A 622 -18.50 15.95 31.54
CA ASN A 622 -19.38 17.05 31.95
C ASN A 622 -19.14 18.33 31.14
N ASP A 623 -17.99 18.46 30.50
CA ASP A 623 -17.63 19.62 29.67
C ASP A 623 -17.99 19.37 28.18
N PRO A 624 -18.88 20.18 27.57
CA PRO A 624 -19.31 20.04 26.19
C PRO A 624 -18.19 20.09 25.14
N GLU A 625 -17.08 20.81 25.39
CA GLU A 625 -16.00 20.97 24.40
C GLU A 625 -15.14 19.70 24.29
N HIS A 626 -14.81 19.09 25.43
CA HIS A 626 -14.06 17.83 25.49
C HIS A 626 -14.89 16.61 25.07
N LEU A 627 -16.21 16.68 25.22
CA LEU A 627 -17.15 15.58 24.96
C LEU A 627 -17.14 15.14 23.47
N ASN A 628 -17.16 16.09 22.53
CA ASN A 628 -17.19 15.78 21.10
C ASN A 628 -15.88 15.16 20.61
N SER A 629 -14.74 15.65 21.10
CA SER A 629 -13.41 15.12 20.76
C SER A 629 -13.22 13.70 21.31
N TYR A 630 -13.67 13.45 22.54
CA TYR A 630 -13.64 12.12 23.14
C TYR A 630 -14.46 11.11 22.34
N PHE A 631 -15.74 11.40 22.07
CA PHE A 631 -16.60 10.45 21.35
C PHE A 631 -16.18 10.22 19.90
N SER A 632 -15.58 11.22 19.25
CA SER A 632 -15.03 11.06 17.89
C SER A 632 -13.89 10.05 17.86
N THR A 633 -13.08 9.99 18.92
CA THR A 633 -11.98 9.03 19.02
C THR A 633 -12.48 7.66 19.51
N LEU A 634 -13.41 7.66 20.46
CA LEU A 634 -14.02 6.43 20.98
C LEU A 634 -14.83 5.71 19.89
N ASP A 635 -15.52 6.43 18.99
CA ASP A 635 -16.28 5.86 17.87
C ASP A 635 -15.42 4.90 17.02
N ILE A 636 -14.19 5.31 16.69
CA ILE A 636 -13.25 4.52 15.90
C ILE A 636 -12.94 3.19 16.62
N GLN A 637 -12.75 3.23 17.94
CA GLN A 637 -12.45 2.04 18.75
C GLN A 637 -13.66 1.13 18.93
N LEU A 638 -14.86 1.70 19.03
CA LEU A 638 -16.09 0.94 19.23
C LEU A 638 -16.62 0.29 17.95
N ARG A 639 -16.35 0.87 16.77
CA ARG A 639 -16.82 0.37 15.48
C ARG A 639 -16.39 -1.06 15.17
N GLU A 640 -15.15 -1.39 15.48
CA GLU A 640 -14.60 -2.74 15.21
C GLU A 640 -14.79 -3.70 16.40
N CYS A 641 -15.18 -3.17 17.57
CA CYS A 641 -15.26 -3.93 18.81
C CYS A 641 -16.68 -4.34 19.20
N LEU A 642 -17.66 -3.45 18.98
CA LEU A 642 -19.05 -3.71 19.37
C LEU A 642 -19.81 -4.48 18.28
N GLU A 643 -20.81 -5.26 18.70
CA GLU A 643 -21.77 -5.85 17.77
C GLU A 643 -22.56 -4.75 17.02
N PRO A 644 -22.95 -4.97 15.76
CA PRO A 644 -23.63 -3.94 14.95
C PRO A 644 -24.84 -3.32 15.63
N GLU A 645 -25.69 -4.12 16.27
CA GLU A 645 -26.88 -3.62 16.98
C GLU A 645 -26.55 -2.69 18.16
N VAL A 646 -25.45 -2.99 18.87
CA VAL A 646 -25.00 -2.17 20.01
C VAL A 646 -24.33 -0.90 19.52
N TYR A 647 -23.55 -0.99 18.44
CA TYR A 647 -22.93 0.18 17.81
C TYR A 647 -23.97 1.16 17.25
N GLU A 648 -25.04 0.67 16.62
CA GLU A 648 -26.17 1.51 16.21
C GLU A 648 -26.85 2.19 17.40
N LEU A 649 -26.98 1.50 18.55
CA LEU A 649 -27.52 2.11 19.77
C LEU A 649 -26.58 3.21 20.32
N PHE A 650 -25.27 3.02 20.24
CA PHE A 650 -24.28 4.04 20.57
C PHE A 650 -24.46 5.30 19.70
N HIS A 651 -24.54 5.12 18.36
CA HIS A 651 -24.78 6.22 17.42
C HIS A 651 -26.10 6.93 17.66
N LYS A 652 -27.16 6.16 17.96
CA LYS A 652 -28.46 6.73 18.33
C LYS A 652 -28.36 7.61 19.57
N LYS A 653 -27.70 7.17 20.64
CA LYS A 653 -27.50 7.97 21.86
C LYS A 653 -26.66 9.22 21.59
N LEU A 654 -25.62 9.13 20.77
CA LEU A 654 -24.78 10.27 20.40
C LEU A 654 -25.58 11.31 19.60
N THR A 655 -26.41 10.82 18.67
CA THR A 655 -27.30 11.66 17.85
C THR A 655 -28.34 12.35 18.72
N GLU A 656 -29.02 11.62 19.61
CA GLU A 656 -29.96 12.20 20.57
C GLU A 656 -29.29 13.28 21.43
N GLN A 657 -28.07 13.04 21.93
CA GLN A 657 -27.31 14.01 22.70
C GLN A 657 -26.98 15.29 21.91
N ALA A 658 -26.68 15.17 20.62
CA ALA A 658 -26.45 16.32 19.74
C ALA A 658 -27.75 17.10 19.46
N LEU A 659 -28.86 16.39 19.24
CA LEU A 659 -30.15 16.97 18.89
C LEU A 659 -30.84 17.69 20.06
N ILE A 660 -30.64 17.25 21.31
CA ILE A 660 -31.27 17.85 22.51
C ILE A 660 -30.97 19.36 22.66
N LYS A 661 -29.85 19.84 22.11
CA LYS A 661 -29.49 21.27 22.17
C LYS A 661 -30.34 22.14 21.24
N ASP A 662 -31.03 21.54 20.27
CA ASP A 662 -31.84 22.28 19.31
C ASP A 662 -33.16 22.77 19.96
N PRO A 663 -33.54 24.05 19.79
CA PRO A 663 -34.79 24.58 20.33
C PRO A 663 -36.05 23.89 19.80
N LYS A 664 -36.01 23.26 18.62
CA LYS A 664 -37.12 22.55 17.98
C LYS A 664 -37.14 21.04 18.26
N PHE A 665 -36.25 20.55 19.12
CA PHE A 665 -36.20 19.15 19.52
C PHE A 665 -37.39 18.77 20.42
N LEU A 666 -38.04 17.65 20.09
CA LEU A 666 -39.18 17.08 20.81
C LEU A 666 -38.93 15.61 21.19
N TRP A 667 -39.38 15.24 22.39
CA TRP A 667 -39.50 13.86 22.82
C TRP A 667 -40.91 13.34 22.54
N CYS A 668 -41.01 12.16 21.93
CA CYS A 668 -42.28 11.46 21.82
C CYS A 668 -42.75 10.97 23.20
N CYS A 669 -43.96 11.37 23.61
CA CYS A 669 -44.56 10.94 24.88
C CYS A 669 -44.94 9.45 24.94
N HIS A 670 -44.95 8.74 23.81
CA HIS A 670 -45.36 7.34 23.73
C HIS A 670 -44.18 6.36 23.78
N CYS A 671 -43.04 6.72 23.19
CA CYS A 671 -41.90 5.80 23.04
C CYS A 671 -40.55 6.43 23.41
N SER A 672 -40.55 7.65 23.97
CA SER A 672 -39.33 8.38 24.36
C SER A 672 -38.30 8.55 23.22
N TYR A 673 -38.74 8.51 21.95
CA TYR A 673 -37.89 8.80 20.80
C TYR A 673 -37.77 10.31 20.57
N GLY A 674 -36.55 10.81 20.42
CA GLY A 674 -36.24 12.23 20.20
C GLY A 674 -36.06 12.59 18.73
N PHE A 675 -36.62 13.72 18.29
CA PHE A 675 -36.48 14.21 16.92
C PHE A 675 -36.71 15.73 16.82
N ILE A 676 -36.19 16.35 15.75
CA ILE A 676 -36.45 17.76 15.45
C ILE A 676 -37.78 17.88 14.69
N TYR A 677 -38.63 18.82 15.11
CA TYR A 677 -39.89 19.12 14.45
C TYR A 677 -39.91 20.58 13.98
N ASP A 678 -39.84 20.76 12.65
CA ASP A 678 -39.84 22.08 12.00
C ASP A 678 -41.24 22.59 11.63
N GLY A 679 -42.30 21.87 11.97
CA GLY A 679 -43.67 22.27 11.66
C GLY A 679 -44.27 23.24 12.68
N ASP A 680 -45.25 24.03 12.24
CA ASP A 680 -46.00 24.96 13.12
C ASP A 680 -47.29 24.35 13.68
N GLN A 681 -47.60 23.09 13.34
CA GLN A 681 -48.82 22.44 13.79
C GLN A 681 -48.67 21.92 15.22
N LEU A 682 -49.73 22.06 16.02
CA LEU A 682 -49.77 21.46 17.35
C LEU A 682 -49.73 19.93 17.27
N LYS A 683 -50.25 19.31 16.21
CA LYS A 683 -50.24 17.85 16.05
C LYS A 683 -48.92 17.38 15.44
N VAL A 684 -48.19 16.55 16.19
CA VAL A 684 -46.94 15.92 15.74
C VAL A 684 -47.12 14.41 15.72
N SER A 685 -46.61 13.74 14.69
CA SER A 685 -46.59 12.28 14.60
C SER A 685 -45.17 11.77 14.74
N CYS A 686 -44.95 10.84 15.68
CA CYS A 686 -43.62 10.24 15.88
C CYS A 686 -43.27 9.30 14.71
N PHE A 687 -42.07 9.44 14.14
CA PHE A 687 -41.62 8.56 13.05
C PHE A 687 -41.40 7.11 13.48
N GLN A 688 -41.11 6.89 14.77
CA GLN A 688 -40.82 5.57 15.33
C GLN A 688 -42.10 4.79 15.64
N CYS A 689 -42.96 5.30 16.54
CA CYS A 689 -44.16 4.59 16.98
C CYS A 689 -45.42 4.96 16.20
N ARG A 690 -45.36 5.97 15.31
CA ARG A 690 -46.48 6.48 14.51
C ARG A 690 -47.64 7.10 15.30
N ASN A 691 -47.60 7.08 16.63
CA ASN A 691 -48.58 7.77 17.47
C ASN A 691 -48.39 9.28 17.42
N SER A 692 -49.51 10.01 17.52
CA SER A 692 -49.52 11.47 17.54
C SER A 692 -49.57 12.05 18.95
N PHE A 693 -48.97 13.22 19.13
CA PHE A 693 -48.97 13.99 20.37
C PHE A 693 -48.92 15.50 20.07
N CYS A 694 -49.19 16.33 21.09
CA CYS A 694 -49.16 17.79 20.95
C CYS A 694 -47.72 18.34 21.07
N ALA A 695 -47.26 19.17 20.14
CA ALA A 695 -45.93 19.81 20.19
C ALA A 695 -45.73 20.68 21.44
N GLN A 696 -46.80 21.34 21.90
CA GLN A 696 -46.74 22.34 22.96
C GLN A 696 -47.00 21.73 24.34
N CYS A 697 -48.13 21.03 24.53
CA CYS A 697 -48.44 20.39 25.82
C CYS A 697 -47.86 19.00 26.00
N LYS A 698 -47.27 18.41 24.95
CA LYS A 698 -46.60 17.09 24.94
C LYS A 698 -47.49 15.91 25.37
N LYS A 699 -48.82 16.10 25.38
CA LYS A 699 -49.80 15.05 25.68
C LYS A 699 -50.20 14.26 24.43
N PRO A 700 -50.65 13.00 24.56
CA PRO A 700 -51.24 12.24 23.46
C PRO A 700 -52.30 13.06 22.70
N TRP A 701 -52.26 12.98 21.37
CA TRP A 701 -53.14 13.78 20.53
C TRP A 701 -54.52 13.12 20.41
N GLU A 702 -55.57 13.87 20.72
CA GLU A 702 -56.97 13.47 20.51
C GLU A 702 -57.64 14.40 19.49
N SER A 703 -58.66 13.90 18.78
CA SER A 703 -59.41 14.70 17.80
C SER A 703 -59.98 15.98 18.38
N GLN A 704 -60.35 15.96 19.66
CA GLN A 704 -60.95 17.05 20.40
C GLN A 704 -59.95 18.17 20.72
N HIS A 705 -58.64 17.90 20.61
CA HIS A 705 -57.61 18.94 20.72
C HIS A 705 -57.54 19.79 19.44
N ALA A 706 -58.06 19.31 18.31
CA ALA A 706 -58.02 20.06 17.05
C ALA A 706 -58.80 21.37 17.16
N GLY A 707 -58.15 22.48 16.83
CA GLY A 707 -58.76 23.83 16.89
C GLY A 707 -58.88 24.42 18.30
N LEU A 708 -58.42 23.72 19.35
CA LEU A 708 -58.37 24.23 20.72
C LEU A 708 -56.93 24.57 21.11
N SER A 709 -56.77 25.61 21.94
CA SER A 709 -55.52 25.83 22.65
C SER A 709 -55.27 24.71 23.66
N CYS A 710 -54.01 24.51 24.07
CA CYS A 710 -53.68 23.49 25.07
C CYS A 710 -54.46 23.69 26.38
N GLU A 711 -54.73 24.93 26.77
CA GLU A 711 -55.50 25.26 27.98
C GLU A 711 -57.00 24.97 27.83
N GLN A 712 -57.56 25.29 26.65
CA GLN A 712 -58.95 24.99 26.32
C GLN A 712 -59.18 23.49 26.27
N TYR A 713 -58.27 22.74 25.64
CA TYR A 713 -58.33 21.28 25.61
C TYR A 713 -58.22 20.66 27.01
N GLN A 714 -57.32 21.17 27.86
CA GLN A 714 -57.23 20.71 29.25
C GLN A 714 -58.48 21.02 30.07
N SER A 715 -59.11 22.18 29.86
CA SER A 715 -60.36 22.53 30.54
C SER A 715 -61.52 21.66 30.05
N TRP A 716 -61.60 21.44 28.74
CA TRP A 716 -62.54 20.49 28.15
C TRP A 716 -62.38 19.08 28.74
N LYS A 717 -61.14 18.57 28.83
CA LYS A 717 -60.83 17.28 29.46
C LYS A 717 -61.33 17.21 30.91
N ARG A 718 -61.11 18.26 31.71
CA ARG A 718 -61.60 18.33 33.10
C ARG A 718 -63.13 18.23 33.22
N GLU A 719 -63.84 18.84 32.30
CA GLU A 719 -65.30 18.97 32.34
C GLU A 719 -66.03 17.81 31.66
N ASN A 720 -65.39 17.11 30.71
CA ASN A 720 -66.06 16.17 29.82
C ASN A 720 -65.50 14.74 29.86
N ASP A 721 -64.30 14.51 30.42
CA ASP A 721 -63.69 13.19 30.48
C ASP A 721 -64.02 12.49 31.82
N PRO A 722 -64.84 11.42 31.82
CA PRO A 722 -65.24 10.72 33.05
C PRO A 722 -64.07 10.05 33.78
N GLU A 723 -63.01 9.67 33.06
CA GLU A 723 -61.82 9.08 33.65
C GLU A 723 -60.94 10.15 34.30
N TYR A 724 -60.82 11.32 33.67
CA TYR A 724 -60.15 12.47 34.28
C TYR A 724 -60.87 12.94 35.54
N GLN A 725 -62.20 13.02 35.52
CA GLN A 725 -63.02 13.39 36.67
C GLN A 725 -62.89 12.39 37.82
N ARG A 726 -62.79 11.08 37.50
CA ARG A 726 -62.55 10.03 38.50
C ARG A 726 -61.17 10.16 39.15
N GLN A 727 -60.16 10.56 38.40
CA GLN A 727 -58.80 10.80 38.90
C GLN A 727 -58.69 12.11 39.69
N GLY A 728 -59.60 13.07 39.48
CA GLY A 728 -59.68 14.32 40.23
C GLY A 728 -58.38 15.13 40.22
N LEU A 729 -58.00 15.67 41.38
CA LEU A 729 -56.76 16.45 41.51
C LEU A 729 -55.47 15.62 41.36
N ALA A 730 -55.55 14.29 41.49
CA ALA A 730 -54.40 13.43 41.22
C ALA A 730 -54.04 13.42 39.72
N GLY A 731 -55.04 13.48 38.83
CA GLY A 731 -54.84 13.67 37.40
C GLY A 731 -54.22 15.04 37.08
N TYR A 732 -54.63 16.09 37.79
CA TYR A 732 -54.06 17.43 37.65
C TYR A 732 -52.57 17.49 38.03
N LEU A 733 -52.19 16.90 39.16
CA LEU A 733 -50.79 16.85 39.60
C LEU A 733 -49.91 16.04 38.65
N ARG A 734 -50.43 14.92 38.14
CA ARG A 734 -49.73 14.11 37.14
C ARG A 734 -49.48 14.89 35.84
N ASP A 735 -50.50 15.62 35.38
CA ASP A 735 -50.43 16.42 34.16
C ASP A 735 -49.50 17.62 34.28
N ASN A 736 -49.37 18.20 35.48
CA ASN A 736 -48.41 19.24 35.84
C ASN A 736 -47.10 18.66 36.41
N GLY A 737 -46.76 17.45 35.98
CA GLY A 737 -45.58 16.73 36.45
C GLY A 737 -44.25 17.40 36.08
N ILE A 738 -43.18 16.67 36.35
CA ILE A 738 -41.82 17.23 36.30
C ILE A 738 -41.35 17.35 34.85
N THR A 739 -40.92 18.54 34.43
CA THR A 739 -40.25 18.74 33.13
C THR A 739 -38.78 19.05 33.35
N CYS A 740 -37.89 18.26 32.75
CA CYS A 740 -36.45 18.51 32.87
C CYS A 740 -36.07 19.83 32.18
N PRO A 741 -35.43 20.79 32.86
CA PRO A 741 -35.05 22.07 32.26
C PRO A 741 -33.92 21.92 31.23
N ASN A 742 -33.13 20.84 31.30
CA ASN A 742 -32.03 20.60 30.38
C ASN A 742 -32.48 19.92 29.07
N CYS A 743 -33.13 18.75 29.15
CA CYS A 743 -33.54 18.00 27.95
C CYS A 743 -35.03 18.09 27.60
N ARG A 744 -35.83 18.82 28.38
CA ARG A 744 -37.28 19.05 28.17
C ARG A 744 -38.14 17.79 28.18
N PHE A 745 -37.59 16.65 28.60
CA PHE A 745 -38.36 15.43 28.84
C PHE A 745 -39.35 15.65 29.99
N GLN A 746 -40.58 15.16 29.81
CA GLN A 746 -41.67 15.34 30.76
C GLN A 746 -42.00 14.02 31.44
N TYR A 747 -42.06 14.05 32.76
CA TYR A 747 -42.45 12.94 33.62
C TYR A 747 -43.88 13.16 34.09
N ALA A 748 -44.72 12.16 33.93
CA ALA A 748 -46.08 12.14 34.46
C ALA A 748 -46.06 11.73 35.95
N LEU A 749 -45.28 12.44 36.77
CA LEU A 749 -45.04 12.15 38.18
C LEU A 749 -45.33 13.39 39.02
N SER A 750 -45.91 13.20 40.20
CA SER A 750 -45.98 14.27 41.19
C SER A 750 -44.58 14.68 41.66
N LYS A 751 -44.42 15.91 42.14
CA LYS A 751 -43.13 16.42 42.62
C LYS A 751 -42.66 15.73 43.90
N GLY A 752 -43.56 15.04 44.59
CA GLY A 752 -43.24 14.12 45.68
C GLY A 752 -42.65 14.83 46.91
N GLY A 753 -41.94 14.07 47.74
CA GLY A 753 -41.41 14.55 49.04
C GLY A 753 -39.96 15.04 48.96
N CYS A 754 -39.17 14.45 48.06
CA CYS A 754 -37.82 14.88 47.77
C CYS A 754 -37.84 15.86 46.60
N MET A 755 -37.28 17.06 46.78
CA MET A 755 -37.19 18.05 45.70
C MET A 755 -36.00 17.83 44.77
N HIS A 756 -35.04 16.97 45.14
CA HIS A 756 -33.93 16.58 44.28
C HIS A 756 -34.42 15.57 43.25
N PHE A 757 -34.34 15.95 41.98
CA PHE A 757 -34.73 15.10 40.86
C PHE A 757 -33.55 14.93 39.90
N CYS A 758 -33.27 13.68 39.54
CA CYS A 758 -32.27 13.33 38.54
C CYS A 758 -32.97 12.85 37.27
N CYS A 759 -32.83 13.59 36.18
CA CYS A 759 -33.44 13.23 34.91
C CYS A 759 -32.90 11.88 34.41
N SER A 760 -33.76 10.88 34.17
CA SER A 760 -33.34 9.59 33.60
C SER A 760 -32.76 9.73 32.19
N GLN A 761 -33.23 10.71 31.41
CA GLN A 761 -32.80 10.92 30.03
C GLN A 761 -31.44 11.60 29.90
N CYS A 762 -31.15 12.63 30.68
CA CYS A 762 -29.92 13.43 30.54
C CYS A 762 -29.07 13.55 31.81
N ARG A 763 -29.49 12.89 32.90
CA ARG A 763 -28.84 12.90 34.23
C ARG A 763 -28.67 14.30 34.86
N TYR A 764 -29.34 15.31 34.31
CA TYR A 764 -29.36 16.64 34.92
C TYR A 764 -30.06 16.57 36.27
N GLN A 765 -29.41 17.11 37.30
CA GLN A 765 -29.91 17.12 38.67
C GLN A 765 -30.45 18.51 39.00
N PHE A 766 -31.72 18.58 39.37
CA PHE A 766 -32.42 19.86 39.56
C PHE A 766 -33.54 19.75 40.59
N CYS A 767 -34.03 20.90 41.03
CA CYS A 767 -35.19 20.99 41.90
C CYS A 767 -36.49 20.80 41.12
N SER A 768 -37.30 19.79 41.47
CA SER A 768 -38.63 19.59 40.85
C SER A 768 -39.62 20.75 41.08
N GLY A 769 -39.37 21.57 42.12
CA GLY A 769 -40.16 22.75 42.46
C GLY A 769 -39.84 24.00 41.62
N CYS A 770 -38.56 24.38 41.55
CA CYS A 770 -38.11 25.63 40.90
C CYS A 770 -37.19 25.44 39.69
N ASN A 771 -36.86 24.22 39.29
CA ASN A 771 -35.96 23.89 38.18
C ASN A 771 -34.52 24.40 38.30
N ASN A 772 -34.10 24.90 39.47
CA ASN A 772 -32.71 25.26 39.70
C ASN A 772 -31.81 24.02 39.84
N PRO A 773 -30.55 24.09 39.34
CA PRO A 773 -29.60 22.99 39.42
C PRO A 773 -29.25 22.63 40.87
N PHE A 774 -28.95 21.36 41.10
CA PHE A 774 -28.23 20.90 42.28
C PHE A 774 -26.73 20.93 42.03
N HIS A 775 -25.98 21.37 43.03
CA HIS A 775 -24.53 21.52 43.00
C HIS A 775 -23.88 20.60 44.03
N THR A 776 -22.86 19.85 43.61
CA THR A 776 -21.92 19.16 44.51
C THR A 776 -20.80 20.10 44.95
N THR A 777 -20.36 20.99 44.05
CA THR A 777 -19.46 22.11 44.31
C THR A 777 -20.17 23.40 43.90
N CYS A 778 -20.57 24.21 44.88
CA CYS A 778 -21.33 25.43 44.62
C CYS A 778 -20.40 26.60 44.28
N ALA A 779 -20.66 27.23 43.13
CA ALA A 779 -19.92 28.41 42.65
C ALA A 779 -20.58 29.74 43.05
N VAL A 780 -21.66 29.71 43.86
CA VAL A 780 -22.32 30.92 44.35
C VAL A 780 -21.50 31.50 45.48
N ASP A 781 -21.03 32.74 45.29
CA ASP A 781 -20.25 33.47 46.28
C ASP A 781 -20.98 33.55 47.63
N GLU A 782 -20.25 33.25 48.70
CA GLU A 782 -20.74 33.24 50.09
C GLU A 782 -21.82 32.18 50.39
N CYS A 783 -21.95 31.12 49.59
CA CYS A 783 -22.72 29.96 50.00
C CYS A 783 -22.01 29.21 51.15
N SER A 784 -22.66 29.14 52.32
CA SER A 784 -22.14 28.46 53.51
C SER A 784 -22.53 26.97 53.60
N VAL A 785 -23.30 26.46 52.64
CA VAL A 785 -23.83 25.09 52.65
C VAL A 785 -22.82 24.13 52.01
N SER A 786 -22.34 23.17 52.79
CA SER A 786 -21.49 22.08 52.31
C SER A 786 -22.32 20.88 51.82
N GLY A 787 -21.91 20.25 50.72
CA GLY A 787 -22.57 19.06 50.16
C GLY A 787 -23.61 19.39 49.09
N LEU A 788 -24.39 18.38 48.69
CA LEU A 788 -25.36 18.48 47.59
C LEU A 788 -26.52 19.41 47.96
N HIS A 789 -26.63 20.57 47.30
CA HIS A 789 -27.71 21.52 47.53
C HIS A 789 -28.09 22.30 46.28
N ALA A 790 -29.24 22.99 46.33
CA ALA A 790 -29.70 23.92 45.30
C ALA A 790 -30.12 25.25 45.95
N HIS A 791 -30.08 26.33 45.18
CA HIS A 791 -30.58 27.64 45.62
C HIS A 791 -32.04 27.77 45.20
N HIS A 792 -32.94 27.96 46.16
CA HIS A 792 -34.39 28.00 45.91
C HIS A 792 -34.94 29.44 46.03
N PRO A 793 -35.81 29.89 45.10
CA PRO A 793 -36.56 31.13 45.27
C PRO A 793 -37.64 30.96 46.33
N ARG A 794 -38.17 32.08 46.83
CA ARG A 794 -39.07 32.10 48.00
C ARG A 794 -40.44 31.44 47.75
N ASP A 795 -40.87 31.36 46.49
CA ASP A 795 -42.08 30.70 46.03
C ASP A 795 -41.86 29.23 45.61
N CYS A 796 -40.66 28.68 45.85
CA CYS A 796 -40.41 27.28 45.58
C CYS A 796 -41.20 26.37 46.52
N LEU A 797 -41.71 25.26 46.00
CA LEU A 797 -42.28 24.16 46.78
C LEU A 797 -41.35 23.67 47.89
N PHE A 798 -40.03 23.79 47.72
CA PHE A 798 -39.05 23.45 48.76
C PHE A 798 -39.31 24.17 50.10
N TYR A 799 -39.70 25.46 50.07
CA TYR A 799 -40.06 26.22 51.27
C TYR A 799 -41.55 26.15 51.56
N LEU A 800 -42.41 26.31 50.55
CA LEU A 800 -43.85 26.39 50.75
C LEU A 800 -44.49 25.07 51.20
N ARG A 801 -43.83 23.92 50.98
CA ARG A 801 -44.28 22.64 51.55
C ARG A 801 -44.26 22.61 53.07
N ASP A 802 -43.49 23.48 53.72
CA ASP A 802 -43.40 23.57 55.18
C ASP A 802 -44.52 24.44 55.77
N TRP A 803 -45.29 25.15 54.93
CA TRP A 803 -46.44 25.93 55.37
C TRP A 803 -47.67 25.05 55.59
N GLU A 804 -48.44 25.39 56.63
CA GLU A 804 -49.74 24.77 56.87
C GLU A 804 -50.73 25.06 55.72
N PRO A 805 -51.61 24.11 55.36
CA PRO A 805 -52.58 24.28 54.28
C PRO A 805 -53.44 25.54 54.44
N SER A 806 -53.82 25.90 55.67
CA SER A 806 -54.60 27.10 55.98
C SER A 806 -53.87 28.40 55.61
N ARG A 807 -52.55 28.44 55.80
CA ARG A 807 -51.71 29.60 55.43
C ARG A 807 -51.58 29.72 53.91
N LEU A 808 -51.42 28.60 53.21
CA LEU A 808 -51.39 28.57 51.75
C LEU A 808 -52.74 28.97 51.13
N GLN A 809 -53.85 28.56 51.75
CA GLN A 809 -55.21 28.97 51.36
C GLN A 809 -55.46 30.46 51.58
N ALA A 810 -54.99 31.02 52.71
CA ALA A 810 -55.07 32.45 52.99
C ALA A 810 -54.34 33.27 51.92
N LEU A 811 -53.20 32.77 51.44
CA LEU A 811 -52.46 33.41 50.33
C LEU A 811 -53.23 33.38 49.00
N LEU A 812 -53.97 32.30 48.74
CA LEU A 812 -54.79 32.15 47.53
C LEU A 812 -56.16 32.86 47.62
N GLN A 813 -56.61 33.26 48.81
CA GLN A 813 -57.98 33.71 49.08
C GLN A 813 -59.07 32.70 48.65
N VAL A 814 -58.77 31.39 48.73
CA VAL A 814 -59.68 30.31 48.31
C VAL A 814 -60.19 29.50 49.51
N HIS A 815 -61.48 29.17 49.53
CA HIS A 815 -62.10 28.31 50.54
C HIS A 815 -62.14 26.82 50.14
N THR A 816 -62.12 25.94 51.14
CA THR A 816 -62.02 24.48 51.03
C THR A 816 -63.15 23.82 50.23
N TYR A 817 -62.81 22.82 49.40
CA TYR A 817 -63.78 21.94 48.73
C TYR A 817 -63.99 20.64 49.54
N THR A 818 -65.24 20.27 49.79
CA THR A 818 -65.61 19.01 50.45
C THR A 818 -65.64 17.88 49.44
N HIS A 819 -64.62 17.01 49.45
CA HIS A 819 -64.62 15.76 48.68
C HIS A 819 -64.24 14.59 49.58
N THR A 820 -64.99 13.50 49.49
CA THR A 820 -64.89 12.31 50.36
C THR A 820 -64.23 11.15 49.61
N GLN A 821 -62.93 11.21 49.40
CA GLN A 821 -62.11 10.03 49.10
C GLN A 821 -61.32 9.65 50.37
N SER A 822 -61.07 8.37 50.64
CA SER A 822 -60.40 7.88 51.86
C SER A 822 -58.89 7.68 51.75
N LEU A 823 -58.37 7.54 50.52
CA LEU A 823 -56.95 7.30 50.24
C LEU A 823 -56.47 8.15 49.05
N CYS A 824 -55.23 8.63 49.13
CA CYS A 824 -54.63 9.49 48.11
C CYS A 824 -54.27 8.69 46.84
N GLY A 825 -54.87 9.06 45.71
CA GLY A 825 -54.67 8.43 44.39
C GLY A 825 -53.51 8.97 43.55
N VAL A 826 -52.66 9.84 44.11
CA VAL A 826 -51.52 10.43 43.36
C VAL A 826 -50.45 9.37 43.11
N ILE A 827 -49.94 9.31 41.87
CA ILE A 827 -48.87 8.38 41.49
C ILE A 827 -47.50 8.93 41.89
N GLU A 828 -46.69 8.09 42.53
CA GLU A 828 -45.32 8.35 42.94
C GLU A 828 -44.43 7.16 42.52
N GLN A 829 -43.16 7.41 42.20
CA GLN A 829 -42.15 6.34 42.11
C GLN A 829 -41.74 5.93 43.52
N LYS A 830 -41.93 4.65 43.86
CA LYS A 830 -41.45 4.07 45.14
C LYS A 830 -40.19 3.25 44.88
N ASP A 831 -39.20 3.35 45.76
CA ASP A 831 -38.02 2.46 45.72
C ASP A 831 -38.36 1.12 46.37
N GLU A 832 -38.60 0.09 45.55
CA GLU A 832 -38.72 -1.31 45.98
C GLU A 832 -37.53 -2.11 45.45
N GLY A 833 -36.49 -2.28 46.27
CA GLY A 833 -35.37 -3.18 45.97
C GLY A 833 -34.57 -2.82 44.71
N GLY A 834 -34.43 -1.54 44.37
CA GLY A 834 -33.71 -1.06 43.19
C GLY A 834 -34.56 -0.96 41.92
N GLN A 835 -35.82 -1.39 41.97
CA GLN A 835 -36.83 -1.05 40.97
C GLN A 835 -37.62 0.17 41.45
N GLN A 836 -37.95 1.09 40.54
CA GLN A 836 -38.73 2.30 40.84
C GLN A 836 -40.12 2.25 40.18
N PRO A 837 -41.02 1.32 40.57
CA PRO A 837 -42.35 1.24 39.97
C PRO A 837 -43.22 2.44 40.38
N ASP A 838 -44.02 2.90 39.41
CA ASP A 838 -45.07 3.90 39.61
C ASP A 838 -46.22 3.26 40.40
N SER A 839 -46.51 3.77 41.59
CA SER A 839 -47.60 3.28 42.43
C SER A 839 -48.36 4.42 43.10
N ALA A 840 -49.62 4.17 43.48
CA ALA A 840 -50.41 5.15 44.20
C ALA A 840 -49.79 5.45 45.58
N CYS A 841 -49.85 6.71 45.97
CA CYS A 841 -49.40 7.21 47.28
C CYS A 841 -50.04 6.39 48.40
N GLY A 842 -51.38 6.25 48.37
CA GLY A 842 -52.12 5.43 49.33
C GLY A 842 -52.17 5.99 50.75
N ALA A 843 -51.64 7.20 50.99
CA ALA A 843 -51.74 7.87 52.28
C ALA A 843 -53.18 8.33 52.58
N GLN A 844 -53.51 8.45 53.87
CA GLN A 844 -54.84 8.90 54.31
C GLN A 844 -55.09 10.35 53.90
N THR A 845 -56.31 10.60 53.45
CA THR A 845 -56.84 11.92 53.08
C THR A 845 -57.56 12.53 54.27
N GLN A 846 -57.55 13.86 54.37
CA GLN A 846 -58.29 14.59 55.40
C GLN A 846 -59.50 15.34 54.78
N PRO A 847 -60.60 15.53 55.53
CA PRO A 847 -61.70 16.38 55.10
C PRO A 847 -61.21 17.78 54.73
N GLY A 848 -61.62 18.30 53.58
CA GLY A 848 -61.19 19.62 53.09
C GLY A 848 -59.91 19.63 52.24
N HIS A 849 -59.19 18.51 52.13
CA HIS A 849 -58.00 18.36 51.26
C HIS A 849 -58.33 17.80 49.87
N ALA A 850 -59.60 17.92 49.45
CA ALA A 850 -60.06 17.57 48.10
C ALA A 850 -59.64 16.16 47.61
N GLY A 851 -59.61 15.18 48.52
CA GLY A 851 -59.25 13.78 48.20
C GLY A 851 -57.74 13.51 48.08
N LEU A 852 -56.88 14.45 48.47
CA LEU A 852 -55.43 14.29 48.51
C LEU A 852 -54.93 14.10 49.95
N CYS A 853 -53.78 13.44 50.11
CA CYS A 853 -53.06 13.50 51.38
C CYS A 853 -52.50 14.92 51.58
N GLU A 854 -52.15 15.27 52.81
CA GLU A 854 -51.71 16.62 53.15
C GLU A 854 -50.52 17.11 52.31
N LYS A 855 -49.53 16.24 52.08
CA LYS A 855 -48.35 16.53 51.24
C LYS A 855 -48.74 16.91 49.81
N HIS A 856 -49.57 16.10 49.15
CA HIS A 856 -50.01 16.37 47.78
C HIS A 856 -51.02 17.52 47.71
N TYR A 857 -51.76 17.76 48.78
CA TYR A 857 -52.62 18.94 48.89
C TYR A 857 -51.79 20.24 48.96
N ARG A 858 -50.71 20.26 49.75
CA ARG A 858 -49.74 21.38 49.76
C ARG A 858 -49.12 21.58 48.38
N GLU A 859 -48.70 20.51 47.70
CA GLU A 859 -48.20 20.57 46.31
C GLU A 859 -49.21 21.20 45.36
N TYR A 860 -50.48 20.80 45.45
CA TYR A 860 -51.56 21.37 44.66
C TYR A 860 -51.75 22.88 44.91
N LEU A 861 -51.83 23.31 46.18
CA LEU A 861 -51.97 24.73 46.52
C LEU A 861 -50.77 25.55 46.03
N VAL A 862 -49.55 25.03 46.19
CA VAL A 862 -48.34 25.69 45.69
C VAL A 862 -48.32 25.74 44.16
N SER A 863 -48.82 24.71 43.47
CA SER A 863 -49.00 24.75 42.01
C SER A 863 -49.92 25.89 41.59
N LEU A 864 -50.99 26.16 42.34
CA LEU A 864 -51.87 27.30 42.07
C LEU A 864 -51.18 28.64 42.34
N ILE A 865 -50.53 28.79 43.51
CA ILE A 865 -49.75 29.99 43.89
C ILE A 865 -48.76 30.34 42.79
N ASN A 866 -47.98 29.35 42.34
CA ASN A 866 -46.96 29.54 41.32
C ASN A 866 -47.56 29.85 39.94
N SER A 867 -48.67 29.19 39.59
CA SER A 867 -49.37 29.44 38.32
C SER A 867 -49.90 30.87 38.18
N HIS A 868 -50.24 31.51 39.31
CA HIS A 868 -50.75 32.89 39.38
C HIS A 868 -49.68 33.90 39.80
N SER A 869 -48.42 33.49 39.95
CA SER A 869 -47.31 34.37 40.36
C SER A 869 -47.54 35.10 41.69
N ILE A 870 -48.18 34.43 42.66
CA ILE A 870 -48.49 35.03 43.97
C ILE A 870 -47.24 35.00 44.86
N ASP A 871 -46.83 36.16 45.37
CA ASP A 871 -45.67 36.28 46.27
C ASP A 871 -46.05 35.85 47.70
N PRO A 872 -45.31 34.92 48.33
CA PRO A 872 -45.56 34.54 49.73
C PRO A 872 -45.06 35.57 50.77
N ALA A 873 -44.17 36.50 50.39
CA ALA A 873 -43.56 37.47 51.30
C ALA A 873 -44.55 38.34 52.12
N PRO A 874 -45.72 38.76 51.59
CA PRO A 874 -46.70 39.55 52.34
C PRO A 874 -47.26 38.84 53.58
N LEU A 875 -47.17 37.51 53.66
CA LEU A 875 -47.58 36.73 54.83
C LEU A 875 -46.42 36.34 55.75
N TYR A 876 -45.21 36.86 55.53
CA TYR A 876 -44.06 36.58 56.39
C TYR A 876 -44.21 37.26 57.75
N SER A 877 -43.88 36.50 58.80
CA SER A 877 -43.60 37.09 60.10
C SER A 877 -42.30 37.91 60.05
N SER A 878 -42.11 38.81 61.01
CA SER A 878 -40.88 39.59 61.16
C SER A 878 -39.59 38.75 61.09
N ASN A 879 -39.61 37.56 61.69
CA ASN A 879 -38.46 36.66 61.68
C ASN A 879 -38.23 36.02 60.30
N GLU A 880 -39.30 35.58 59.62
CA GLU A 880 -39.20 35.00 58.28
C GLU A 880 -38.70 36.03 57.26
N LEU A 881 -39.14 37.29 57.39
CA LEU A 881 -38.69 38.39 56.54
C LEU A 881 -37.19 38.65 56.72
N LEU A 882 -36.69 38.73 57.95
CA LEU A 882 -35.25 38.88 58.21
C LEU A 882 -34.42 37.70 57.67
N LEU A 883 -34.91 36.47 57.86
CA LEU A 883 -34.24 35.28 57.32
C LEU A 883 -34.22 35.28 55.79
N ALA A 884 -35.29 35.73 55.14
CA ALA A 884 -35.36 35.89 53.70
C ALA A 884 -34.39 36.97 53.21
N CYS A 885 -34.38 38.14 53.85
CA CYS A 885 -33.44 39.22 53.52
C CYS A 885 -31.98 38.74 53.58
N ARG A 886 -31.58 38.07 54.68
CA ARG A 886 -30.22 37.52 54.81
C ARG A 886 -29.91 36.45 53.77
N ARG A 887 -30.85 35.55 53.49
CA ARG A 887 -30.68 34.48 52.49
C ARG A 887 -30.48 35.04 51.08
N TYR A 888 -31.26 36.05 50.71
CA TYR A 888 -31.22 36.67 49.38
C TYR A 888 -30.33 37.91 49.32
N LYS A 889 -29.55 38.18 50.38
CA LYS A 889 -28.60 39.30 50.50
C LYS A 889 -29.24 40.69 50.32
N VAL A 890 -30.49 40.84 50.76
CA VAL A 890 -31.15 42.14 50.90
C VAL A 890 -30.67 42.79 52.19
N ASP A 891 -30.17 44.01 52.11
CA ASP A 891 -29.62 44.72 53.27
C ASP A 891 -30.72 44.98 54.33
N ASP A 892 -30.52 44.35 55.50
CA ASP A 892 -31.41 44.37 56.66
C ASP A 892 -30.99 45.40 57.73
N THR A 893 -30.09 46.34 57.42
CA THR A 893 -29.68 47.37 58.40
C THR A 893 -30.84 48.27 58.79
N ARG A 894 -30.97 48.51 60.11
CA ARG A 894 -31.98 49.40 60.67
C ARG A 894 -31.48 50.84 60.65
N ARG A 895 -32.34 51.77 60.20
CA ARG A 895 -31.98 53.19 60.11
C ARG A 895 -32.19 53.90 61.45
N ASP A 896 -31.46 54.98 61.69
CA ASP A 896 -31.58 55.78 62.91
C ASP A 896 -33.00 56.37 63.03
N GLY A 897 -33.64 56.13 64.17
CA GLY A 897 -35.01 56.60 64.46
C GLY A 897 -36.14 55.78 63.82
N GLU A 898 -35.83 54.69 63.12
CA GLU A 898 -36.83 53.85 62.44
C GLU A 898 -37.57 52.94 63.44
N ASP A 899 -38.89 53.09 63.55
CA ASP A 899 -39.72 52.21 64.36
C ASP A 899 -39.85 50.81 63.73
N GLY A 900 -40.35 49.84 64.50
CA GLY A 900 -40.42 48.45 64.05
C GLY A 900 -41.32 48.25 62.82
N PHE A 901 -42.44 48.97 62.76
CA PHE A 901 -43.39 48.86 61.66
C PHE A 901 -42.80 49.38 60.34
N THR A 902 -42.13 50.53 60.39
CA THR A 902 -41.48 51.16 59.25
C THR A 902 -40.31 50.32 58.75
N TYR A 903 -39.53 49.76 59.68
CA TYR A 903 -38.42 48.86 59.38
C TYR A 903 -38.87 47.61 58.61
N TYR A 904 -39.85 46.86 59.13
CA TYR A 904 -40.31 45.64 58.45
C TYR A 904 -41.06 45.93 57.15
N SER A 905 -41.82 47.02 57.07
CA SER A 905 -42.51 47.41 55.83
C SER A 905 -41.50 47.74 54.72
N ARG A 906 -40.45 48.49 55.05
CA ARG A 906 -39.34 48.78 54.12
C ARG A 906 -38.61 47.51 53.68
N LEU A 907 -38.33 46.58 54.59
CA LEU A 907 -37.67 45.32 54.24
C LEU A 907 -38.53 44.46 53.32
N LEU A 908 -39.85 44.45 53.50
CA LEU A 908 -40.78 43.73 52.65
C LEU A 908 -40.79 44.31 51.23
N GLU A 909 -40.95 45.63 51.10
CA GLU A 909 -40.87 46.32 49.80
C GLU A 909 -39.53 46.06 49.11
N LYS A 910 -38.42 46.24 49.84
CA LYS A 910 -37.08 46.02 49.31
C LYS A 910 -36.85 44.58 48.87
N LEU A 911 -37.34 43.59 49.62
CA LEU A 911 -37.26 42.17 49.23
C LEU A 911 -38.06 41.89 47.95
N MET A 912 -39.25 42.47 47.82
CA MET A 912 -40.11 42.27 46.65
C MET A 912 -39.56 42.97 45.40
N ASP A 913 -38.91 44.13 45.56
CA ASP A 913 -38.32 44.91 44.47
C ASP A 913 -36.95 44.36 44.01
N GLU A 914 -36.06 44.00 44.95
CA GLU A 914 -34.70 43.57 44.63
C GLU A 914 -34.60 42.08 44.25
N VAL A 915 -35.50 41.24 44.77
CA VAL A 915 -35.44 39.80 44.59
C VAL A 915 -36.71 39.33 43.88
N PRO A 916 -36.64 38.98 42.58
CA PRO A 916 -37.82 38.48 41.87
C PRO A 916 -38.23 37.09 42.38
N LEU A 917 -39.49 36.72 42.11
CA LEU A 917 -39.93 35.33 42.23
C LEU A 917 -39.17 34.43 41.24
N GLY A 918 -39.18 33.11 41.47
CA GLY A 918 -38.42 32.18 40.65
C GLY A 918 -38.75 32.26 39.16
N ASP A 919 -37.78 32.65 38.34
CA ASP A 919 -37.89 32.77 36.88
C ASP A 919 -38.14 31.42 36.19
N LYS A 920 -37.55 30.35 36.74
CA LYS A 920 -37.66 28.97 36.23
C LYS A 920 -38.81 28.16 36.83
N VAL A 921 -39.57 28.74 37.76
CA VAL A 921 -40.77 28.10 38.33
C VAL A 921 -41.85 28.03 37.22
N PRO A 922 -42.51 26.88 36.99
CA PRO A 922 -43.58 26.80 35.99
C PRO A 922 -44.75 27.73 36.33
N ARG A 923 -45.13 28.62 35.40
CA ARG A 923 -46.26 29.56 35.52
C ARG A 923 -47.20 29.44 34.32
N LYS A 924 -48.48 29.83 34.49
CA LYS A 924 -49.36 30.02 33.33
C LYS A 924 -48.87 31.24 32.55
N LYS A 925 -48.82 31.11 31.22
CA LYS A 925 -48.42 32.20 30.32
C LYS A 925 -49.63 32.95 29.83
#